data_AF-A0A7H8QJI5-F1
#
_entry.id   AF-A0A7H8QJI5-F1
#
_cell.length_a   1.000
_cell.length_b   1.000
_cell.length_c   1.000
_cell.angle_alpha   90.00
_cell.angle_beta   90.00
_cell.angle_gamma   90.00
#
_symmetry.space_group_name_H-M   'P 1'
#
loop_
_entity.id
_entity.type
_entity.pdbx_description
1 polymer ?
#
loop_
_entity_poly.entity_id
_entity_poly.type
_entity_poly.pdbx_seq_one_letter_code
_entity_poly.pdbx_strand_id
1 'polypeptide(L)'
;MDWPAEWGETAVDVRLDDARLAESIVEVQSNDTPESVEAERKEAKDATTSDMPASTSETVQFDNVPLVVLAPFEEGVDSGEIEFPSHILNRTFSSVPKQSDSKEKDDPQKLIVLEKRNSELSKDVLGTQWKNIQFHLQVMKDGRSTAKFLPFLWSPKDTGVNVRAKIRGANVARKLVMEFTVYHNSEPQHKAFLEFHAASHVSEYGWSDKTVKDAKKDNKGKKRSDYGNSPEQDSYLLIHFVTIGGIGIGLDFDADYFDQDDREVLYYARHLAQNFSQSPGTPKRVAFRMNARRVESGLGQAKNIRKREEWKRLERAVSQFSEDCNSVLAHYRSQQGTPLTQWGMFSARSQIANEHGGIVSFPAQTSFSTIDEARITLAYGCFLEYRREFEIGQAISNQQHGVAFIRVANSTILAILKLNMPKDLMVERWAPREGTMVKLAFKHENKFDTKDTLCNAVSVPDIFGLPYEGGCLFLVPSANFGFYSKFAAPVGQALVYLPTKLILHVPQSGAQRQVDAVNRLSEQESLGKWQPLLLNHRAGKRPMVDPTAPLNPAAGVVMSKVQEVIGKLDWSESQKACLKSLQSFPADAICESMDKWERLTGENLNPIRVYRPFSESKAFKTHGRSRKEHTENEGAEIDSDEFTSAEIPLNEEGEDVDMLAEFRRYVNLLQERPFGDFEEEDRRKALLAFQKVSQMLIATNFGLGALGVIIIRDEDTKETEANSWVPVAKLLNSDRICGIVSCGDEKQLQPTVISLQDKYQYNEFAPQLSLTLAARLARMGHPVIKLTEQFRYRPVFSAWPNRRTYDGLLASHPCTKAITVNANFVKAMANAFAFNGDSLTDFGNVVASVEGSACVVDEVSKNSMQGKETKVIVHDWVISQGDKFSDLGFTTDDHRGTVALTRMSEVMINILPESVGTGTRAVAPVERFTYLGNRIESRIPYPCAFMQWAQTHGIVLKVNCPKKDEFIPTASTSAPPLPRIDDQTPLPKTIEELTLTSDDEEFCDALEYSDKSVSESVVEDEPDSFRQLAVENNKHNGDESWGWDGCDNQNNGWSGANEEPSEDQNGYLW
;
A
#
# COMPACT_ATOMS: atom_id res chain seq x y z
N MET A 1 -33.45 -9.96 35.80
CA MET A 1 -32.11 -10.24 36.36
C MET A 1 -31.53 -8.89 36.65
N ASP A 2 -31.52 -8.54 37.93
CA ASP A 2 -31.24 -7.21 38.44
C ASP A 2 -29.74 -6.89 38.36
N TRP A 3 -29.46 -5.65 37.99
CA TRP A 3 -28.13 -5.03 37.94
C TRP A 3 -27.96 -4.17 39.20
N PRO A 4 -26.80 -4.18 39.88
CA PRO A 4 -26.47 -3.11 40.79
C PRO A 4 -25.65 -2.03 40.08
N ALA A 5 -26.14 -0.80 40.25
CA ALA A 5 -25.42 0.44 40.06
C ALA A 5 -24.37 0.65 41.17
N GLU A 6 -23.38 1.49 40.88
CA GLU A 6 -22.48 2.25 41.79
C GLU A 6 -21.01 2.13 41.34
N TRP A 7 -20.52 3.13 40.60
CA TRP A 7 -19.12 3.55 40.69
C TRP A 7 -19.10 5.07 40.73
N GLY A 8 -18.74 5.58 41.91
CA GLY A 8 -18.57 6.99 42.22
C GLY A 8 -17.27 7.56 41.68
N GLU A 9 -17.27 8.87 41.59
CA GLU A 9 -16.13 9.73 41.30
C GLU A 9 -15.00 9.49 42.31
N THR A 10 -13.82 9.11 41.84
CA THR A 10 -12.57 9.27 42.58
C THR A 10 -11.69 10.27 41.84
N ALA A 11 -11.68 11.49 42.35
CA ALA A 11 -10.65 12.48 42.08
C ALA A 11 -9.31 11.95 42.62
N VAL A 12 -8.32 11.83 41.74
CA VAL A 12 -6.93 11.56 42.13
C VAL A 12 -6.21 12.90 42.19
N ASP A 13 -5.95 13.34 43.42
CA ASP A 13 -5.16 14.50 43.78
C ASP A 13 -3.67 14.15 43.62
N VAL A 14 -3.02 14.70 42.59
CA VAL A 14 -1.58 14.51 42.33
C VAL A 14 -0.81 15.60 43.08
N ARG A 15 -0.24 15.24 44.22
CA ARG A 15 0.79 16.03 44.90
C ARG A 15 2.11 15.96 44.12
N LEU A 16 2.59 17.12 43.68
CA LEU A 16 3.96 17.36 43.25
C LEU A 16 4.82 17.62 44.50
N ASP A 17 5.78 16.73 44.77
CA ASP A 17 6.87 16.99 45.69
C ASP A 17 8.15 17.29 44.89
N ASP A 18 8.57 18.56 44.96
CA ASP A 18 9.91 19.04 44.64
C ASP A 18 10.89 18.65 45.76
N ALA A 19 12.06 18.10 45.42
CA ALA A 19 13.33 18.47 46.05
C ALA A 19 14.56 17.70 45.49
N ARG A 20 15.51 18.51 44.99
CA ARG A 20 16.98 18.43 45.19
C ARG A 20 17.78 17.36 44.43
N LEU A 21 18.60 17.83 43.49
CA LEU A 21 20.05 17.60 43.53
C LEU A 21 20.82 18.72 42.83
N ALA A 22 21.93 19.08 43.46
CA ALA A 22 22.64 20.33 43.36
C ALA A 22 23.73 20.35 42.28
N GLU A 23 23.93 21.56 41.75
CA GLU A 23 25.17 22.23 41.37
C GLU A 23 26.49 21.43 41.36
N SER A 24 27.12 21.40 40.18
CA SER A 24 28.58 21.53 40.09
C SER A 24 28.94 22.40 38.88
N ILE A 25 29.22 23.67 39.16
CA ILE A 25 29.84 24.64 38.27
C ILE A 25 31.35 24.36 38.24
N VAL A 26 31.93 24.21 37.05
CA VAL A 26 33.37 24.40 36.83
C VAL A 26 33.52 25.48 35.76
N GLU A 27 33.96 26.66 36.21
CA GLU A 27 34.54 27.71 35.38
C GLU A 27 35.80 27.19 34.68
N VAL A 28 35.90 27.40 33.36
CA VAL A 28 37.20 27.61 32.72
C VAL A 28 37.12 28.90 31.93
N GLN A 29 38.05 29.78 32.28
CA GLN A 29 38.19 31.15 31.84
C GLN A 29 38.57 31.27 30.35
N SER A 30 38.08 32.37 29.79
CA SER A 30 38.51 33.04 28.57
C SER A 30 40.01 33.28 28.48
N ASN A 31 40.56 33.17 27.26
CA ASN A 31 41.46 34.15 26.62
C ASN A 31 41.94 33.61 25.27
N ASP A 32 41.58 34.26 24.16
CA ASP A 32 42.52 34.99 23.30
C ASP A 32 41.91 35.36 21.94
N THR A 33 42.11 36.62 21.59
CA THR A 33 41.72 37.34 20.37
C THR A 33 42.63 37.01 19.17
N PRO A 34 42.23 37.39 17.93
CA PRO A 34 42.79 36.86 16.69
C PRO A 34 43.89 37.75 16.12
N GLU A 35 44.93 37.13 15.56
CA GLU A 35 45.83 37.80 14.62
C GLU A 35 45.99 36.98 13.33
N SER A 36 45.92 37.74 12.23
CA SER A 36 46.15 37.44 10.83
C SER A 36 47.36 36.54 10.54
N VAL A 37 47.34 35.82 9.42
CA VAL A 37 48.36 35.90 8.36
C VAL A 37 47.85 35.21 7.09
N GLU A 38 48.00 35.94 5.99
CA GLU A 38 47.78 35.57 4.60
C GLU A 38 49.09 34.98 4.01
N ALA A 39 48.96 34.11 3.00
CA ALA A 39 49.96 33.70 1.99
C ALA A 39 50.55 32.26 2.02
N GLU A 40 50.37 31.64 0.84
CA GLU A 40 51.19 30.63 0.14
C GLU A 40 51.35 29.20 0.69
N ARG A 41 50.82 28.21 -0.07
CA ARG A 41 51.68 27.23 -0.76
C ARG A 41 51.00 26.42 -1.86
N LYS A 42 51.74 26.29 -2.97
CA LYS A 42 51.61 25.36 -4.09
C LYS A 42 51.87 23.90 -3.69
N GLU A 43 51.30 23.01 -4.51
CA GLU A 43 51.74 21.66 -4.89
C GLU A 43 52.06 20.63 -3.79
N ALA A 44 51.19 19.61 -3.69
CA ALA A 44 51.63 18.21 -3.66
C ALA A 44 50.51 17.30 -4.20
N LYS A 45 50.85 16.55 -5.26
CA LYS A 45 50.14 15.35 -5.71
C LYS A 45 50.44 14.20 -4.75
N ASP A 46 49.52 13.23 -4.79
CA ASP A 46 49.59 11.85 -4.30
C ASP A 46 49.06 11.54 -2.89
N ALA A 47 48.23 10.48 -2.90
CA ALA A 47 47.70 9.69 -1.81
C ALA A 47 46.57 10.29 -0.96
N THR A 48 45.31 9.88 -1.25
CA THR A 48 44.43 9.32 -0.21
C THR A 48 43.25 8.57 -0.83
N THR A 49 43.22 7.25 -0.58
CA THR A 49 42.00 6.47 -0.42
C THR A 49 41.13 7.13 0.63
N SER A 50 39.94 7.57 0.23
CA SER A 50 38.92 8.16 1.10
C SER A 50 38.22 7.06 1.88
N ASP A 51 38.68 6.83 3.12
CA ASP A 51 37.90 6.13 4.15
C ASP A 51 36.61 6.91 4.41
N MET A 52 35.48 6.32 4.02
CA MET A 52 34.18 6.67 4.58
C MET A 52 34.23 6.40 6.10
N PRO A 53 33.73 7.29 6.96
CA PRO A 53 33.70 7.03 8.39
C PRO A 53 32.81 5.80 8.61
N ALA A 54 33.43 4.71 9.08
CA ALA A 54 32.72 3.60 9.66
C ALA A 54 31.72 4.18 10.67
N SER A 55 30.43 3.92 10.45
CA SER A 55 29.41 4.23 11.44
C SER A 55 29.91 3.69 12.77
N THR A 56 30.11 4.55 13.75
CA THR A 56 30.36 4.16 15.13
C THR A 56 29.11 3.43 15.61
N SER A 57 29.01 2.13 15.30
CA SER A 57 28.26 1.24 16.16
C SER A 57 29.01 1.28 17.47
N GLU A 58 28.43 1.94 18.47
CA GLU A 58 28.81 1.68 19.85
C GLU A 58 28.63 0.18 20.07
N THR A 59 29.74 -0.54 19.91
CA THR A 59 29.83 -1.92 20.32
C THR A 59 29.83 -1.87 21.84
N VAL A 60 28.65 -1.87 22.45
CA VAL A 60 28.53 -2.07 23.89
C VAL A 60 29.25 -3.39 24.18
N GLN A 61 30.41 -3.32 24.82
CA GLN A 61 31.18 -4.49 25.22
C GLN A 61 30.39 -5.20 26.33
N PHE A 62 29.63 -6.21 25.97
CA PHE A 62 28.96 -7.11 26.91
C PHE A 62 29.95 -8.13 27.48
N ASP A 63 30.95 -7.65 28.22
CA ASP A 63 31.98 -8.52 28.82
C ASP A 63 31.48 -9.29 30.07
N ASN A 64 30.23 -9.08 30.51
CA ASN A 64 29.71 -9.62 31.78
C ASN A 64 28.47 -10.53 31.68
N VAL A 65 27.98 -10.86 30.48
CA VAL A 65 27.08 -12.02 30.38
C VAL A 65 27.99 -13.24 30.40
N PRO A 66 27.92 -14.15 31.41
CA PRO A 66 28.71 -15.36 31.40
C PRO A 66 28.36 -16.14 30.14
N LEU A 67 29.21 -16.02 29.12
CA LEU A 67 29.00 -16.64 27.83
C LEU A 67 28.85 -18.12 28.11
N VAL A 68 27.68 -18.68 27.81
CA VAL A 68 27.53 -20.13 27.78
C VAL A 68 28.48 -20.59 26.69
N VAL A 69 29.67 -21.04 27.09
CA VAL A 69 30.60 -21.73 26.19
C VAL A 69 29.87 -23.03 25.85
N LEU A 70 29.17 -23.00 24.73
CA LEU A 70 28.57 -24.18 24.14
C LEU A 70 29.72 -25.12 23.85
N ALA A 71 29.83 -26.19 24.64
CA ALA A 71 30.81 -27.19 24.34
C ALA A 71 30.49 -27.78 22.96
N PRO A 72 31.51 -28.04 22.13
CA PRO A 72 31.29 -28.95 21.03
C PRO A 72 30.69 -30.23 21.62
N PHE A 73 29.68 -30.80 20.95
CA PHE A 73 29.22 -32.14 21.28
C PHE A 73 30.43 -33.06 21.13
N GLU A 74 31.11 -33.39 22.23
CA GLU A 74 32.16 -34.40 22.22
C GLU A 74 31.48 -35.74 21.90
N GLU A 75 32.02 -36.48 20.94
CA GLU A 75 31.55 -37.80 20.47
C GLU A 75 31.58 -38.90 21.56
N GLY A 76 31.64 -38.55 22.83
CA GLY A 76 31.82 -39.46 23.97
C GLY A 76 30.64 -39.61 24.94
N VAL A 77 29.49 -38.96 24.70
CA VAL A 77 28.28 -39.23 25.50
C VAL A 77 27.62 -40.49 24.95
N ASP A 78 27.56 -41.54 25.77
CA ASP A 78 27.02 -42.88 25.51
C ASP A 78 25.85 -42.87 24.50
N SER A 79 26.18 -43.03 23.22
CA SER A 79 25.30 -42.89 22.06
C SER A 79 24.54 -44.18 21.77
N GLY A 80 24.22 -44.96 22.80
CA GLY A 80 23.68 -46.32 22.71
C GLY A 80 22.32 -46.48 22.00
N GLU A 81 21.73 -45.43 21.42
CA GLU A 81 20.46 -45.54 20.67
C GLU A 81 20.39 -44.73 19.36
N ILE A 82 21.43 -44.01 18.91
CA ILE A 82 21.33 -43.21 17.68
C ILE A 82 22.59 -43.36 16.83
N GLU A 83 22.62 -44.43 16.03
CA GLU A 83 23.53 -44.56 14.90
C GLU A 83 23.08 -43.63 13.77
N PHE A 84 23.99 -42.78 13.27
CA PHE A 84 23.78 -41.98 12.07
C PHE A 84 24.07 -42.84 10.83
N PRO A 85 23.12 -43.03 9.89
CA PRO A 85 23.41 -43.69 8.63
C PRO A 85 24.22 -42.77 7.72
N SER A 86 25.48 -43.11 7.45
CA SER A 86 26.33 -42.41 6.49
C SER A 86 25.96 -42.79 5.05
N HIS A 87 24.95 -42.14 4.47
CA HIS A 87 24.66 -42.22 3.04
C HIS A 87 24.62 -40.82 2.41
N ILE A 88 25.73 -40.46 1.74
CA ILE A 88 25.84 -39.27 0.89
C ILE A 88 25.20 -39.60 -0.48
N LEU A 89 24.16 -38.84 -0.84
CA LEU A 89 23.46 -38.92 -2.12
C LEU A 89 24.15 -38.05 -3.18
N ASN A 90 24.83 -38.69 -4.14
CA ASN A 90 25.08 -38.09 -5.45
C ASN A 90 23.82 -38.27 -6.31
N ARG A 91 23.11 -37.20 -6.64
CA ARG A 91 21.96 -37.23 -7.54
C ARG A 91 22.24 -36.45 -8.83
N THR A 92 22.11 -37.16 -9.94
CA THR A 92 22.02 -36.63 -11.30
C THR A 92 20.57 -36.33 -11.63
N PHE A 93 20.30 -35.13 -12.13
CA PHE A 93 18.95 -34.72 -12.57
C PHE A 93 18.50 -35.54 -13.79
N SER A 94 17.30 -36.11 -13.72
CA SER A 94 16.69 -36.89 -14.81
C SER A 94 16.15 -35.99 -15.92
N SER A 95 16.26 -36.47 -17.16
CA SER A 95 15.90 -35.78 -18.39
C SER A 95 14.39 -35.52 -18.57
N VAL A 96 14.09 -34.40 -19.21
CA VAL A 96 12.76 -33.84 -19.53
C VAL A 96 12.01 -34.70 -20.56
N PRO A 97 10.69 -34.90 -20.44
CA PRO A 97 9.90 -35.66 -21.41
C PRO A 97 9.68 -34.86 -22.72
N LYS A 98 9.74 -35.57 -23.85
CA LYS A 98 9.49 -35.02 -25.19
C LYS A 98 8.00 -34.65 -25.37
N GLN A 99 7.75 -33.39 -25.75
CA GLN A 99 6.44 -32.86 -26.12
C GLN A 99 5.97 -33.42 -27.48
N SER A 100 4.69 -33.79 -27.56
CA SER A 100 4.00 -34.20 -28.78
C SER A 100 3.28 -33.01 -29.45
N ASP A 101 3.27 -33.01 -30.78
CA ASP A 101 2.89 -31.89 -31.61
C ASP A 101 1.40 -31.56 -31.72
N SER A 102 1.19 -30.27 -32.01
CA SER A 102 0.02 -29.60 -32.63
C SER A 102 -1.20 -29.30 -31.74
N LYS A 103 -1.23 -28.07 -31.22
CA LYS A 103 -2.42 -27.24 -30.97
C LYS A 103 -1.96 -25.83 -30.61
N GLU A 104 -2.83 -24.85 -30.83
CA GLU A 104 -2.78 -23.43 -30.44
C GLU A 104 -1.58 -23.07 -29.56
N LYS A 105 -0.69 -22.14 -29.97
CA LYS A 105 0.48 -21.73 -29.17
C LYS A 105 -0.01 -21.33 -27.77
N ASP A 106 0.10 -22.26 -26.83
CA ASP A 106 -0.34 -22.04 -25.45
C ASP A 106 0.45 -20.85 -24.91
N ASP A 107 -0.26 -19.80 -24.52
CA ASP A 107 0.36 -18.65 -23.87
C ASP A 107 1.06 -19.16 -22.60
N PRO A 108 2.41 -19.13 -22.54
CA PRO A 108 3.15 -19.69 -21.42
C PRO A 108 2.84 -18.98 -20.09
N GLN A 109 2.29 -17.76 -20.16
CA GLN A 109 1.91 -16.93 -19.02
C GLN A 109 0.41 -16.89 -18.78
N LYS A 110 -0.36 -17.81 -19.40
CA LYS A 110 -1.78 -17.98 -19.11
C LYS A 110 -1.99 -18.20 -17.61
N LEU A 111 -2.87 -17.40 -17.01
CA LEU A 111 -3.12 -17.49 -15.59
C LEU A 111 -3.77 -18.84 -15.22
N ILE A 112 -3.28 -19.40 -14.12
CA ILE A 112 -3.77 -20.65 -13.54
C ILE A 112 -4.47 -20.32 -12.22
N VAL A 113 -5.65 -20.87 -12.02
CA VAL A 113 -6.39 -20.70 -10.75
C VAL A 113 -5.58 -21.31 -9.62
N LEU A 114 -5.38 -20.55 -8.55
CA LEU A 114 -4.74 -21.05 -7.34
C LEU A 114 -5.62 -22.10 -6.68
N GLU A 115 -4.96 -23.09 -6.08
CA GLU A 115 -5.57 -24.07 -5.21
C GLU A 115 -6.39 -23.41 -4.11
N LYS A 116 -7.55 -24.00 -3.81
CA LYS A 116 -8.42 -23.49 -2.75
C LYS A 116 -7.64 -23.51 -1.43
N ARG A 117 -7.78 -22.47 -0.62
CA ARG A 117 -7.10 -22.35 0.69
C ARG A 117 -7.27 -23.58 1.62
N ASN A 118 -8.37 -24.32 1.48
CA ASN A 118 -8.66 -25.52 2.26
C ASN A 118 -8.28 -26.84 1.57
N SER A 119 -7.61 -26.81 0.41
CA SER A 119 -7.05 -28.00 -0.23
C SER A 119 -5.91 -28.57 0.62
N GLU A 120 -5.62 -29.86 0.49
CA GLU A 120 -4.50 -30.47 1.22
C GLU A 120 -3.16 -29.84 0.82
N LEU A 121 -2.96 -29.50 -0.46
CA LEU A 121 -1.77 -28.79 -0.93
C LEU A 121 -1.60 -27.44 -0.22
N SER A 122 -2.67 -26.63 -0.15
CA SER A 122 -2.64 -25.34 0.57
C SER A 122 -2.35 -25.53 2.05
N LYS A 123 -2.96 -26.53 2.71
CA LYS A 123 -2.69 -26.81 4.12
C LYS A 123 -1.24 -27.24 4.36
N ASP A 124 -0.68 -28.05 3.47
CA ASP A 124 0.70 -28.53 3.58
C ASP A 124 1.69 -27.38 3.33
N VAL A 125 1.40 -26.46 2.39
CA VAL A 125 2.25 -25.27 2.14
C VAL A 125 2.13 -24.24 3.27
N LEU A 126 0.93 -23.99 3.80
CA LEU A 126 0.74 -23.12 4.96
C LEU A 126 1.39 -23.68 6.24
N GLY A 127 1.53 -25.00 6.29
CA GLY A 127 2.31 -25.72 7.28
C GLY A 127 1.51 -26.28 8.44
N THR A 128 2.24 -26.75 9.44
CA THR A 128 1.71 -27.30 10.68
C THR A 128 1.18 -26.18 11.59
N GLN A 129 0.40 -26.56 12.60
CA GLN A 129 0.10 -25.66 13.70
C GLN A 129 1.36 -25.35 14.50
N TRP A 130 1.40 -24.18 15.13
CA TRP A 130 2.44 -23.86 16.10
C TRP A 130 2.42 -24.83 17.28
N LYS A 131 3.61 -25.30 17.67
CA LYS A 131 3.84 -26.14 18.83
C LYS A 131 4.91 -25.48 19.70
N ASN A 132 4.71 -25.48 21.02
CA ASN A 132 5.72 -24.98 21.93
C ASN A 132 6.99 -25.82 21.81
N ILE A 133 8.14 -25.17 21.85
CA ILE A 133 9.44 -25.82 21.78
C ILE A 133 10.35 -25.40 22.93
N GLN A 134 11.36 -26.21 23.19
CA GLN A 134 12.51 -25.86 24.01
C GLN A 134 13.79 -26.37 23.39
N PHE A 135 14.78 -25.52 23.26
CA PHE A 135 16.13 -25.92 22.90
C PHE A 135 16.72 -26.81 23.99
N HIS A 136 17.47 -27.82 23.56
CA HIS A 136 18.19 -28.74 24.40
C HIS A 136 19.69 -28.49 24.20
N LEU A 137 20.30 -27.81 25.18
CA LEU A 137 21.70 -27.44 25.16
C LEU A 137 22.49 -28.38 26.04
N GLN A 138 23.66 -28.80 25.56
CA GLN A 138 24.68 -29.42 26.41
C GLN A 138 25.68 -28.34 26.83
N VAL A 139 25.75 -28.08 28.12
CA VAL A 139 26.68 -27.10 28.72
C VAL A 139 27.72 -27.87 29.52
N MET A 140 28.99 -27.68 29.18
CA MET A 140 30.08 -28.25 29.98
C MET A 140 30.33 -27.36 31.18
N LYS A 141 30.14 -27.90 32.39
CA LYS A 141 30.45 -27.24 33.65
C LYS A 141 31.38 -28.15 34.43
N ASP A 142 32.58 -27.65 34.74
CA ASP A 142 33.63 -28.40 35.46
C ASP A 142 33.99 -29.75 34.80
N GLY A 143 34.02 -29.78 33.46
CA GLY A 143 34.29 -31.00 32.68
C GLY A 143 33.14 -32.01 32.64
N ARG A 144 31.97 -31.69 33.21
CA ARG A 144 30.75 -32.52 33.11
C ARG A 144 29.72 -31.86 32.19
N SER A 145 29.18 -32.66 31.27
CA SER A 145 28.07 -32.22 30.41
C SER A 145 26.78 -32.19 31.23
N THR A 146 26.13 -31.03 31.27
CA THR A 146 24.83 -30.83 31.90
C THR A 146 23.83 -30.34 30.86
N ALA A 147 22.64 -30.93 30.84
CA ALA A 147 21.57 -30.51 29.95
C ALA A 147 20.92 -29.22 30.49
N LYS A 148 20.83 -28.19 29.65
CA LYS A 148 20.08 -26.94 29.91
C LYS A 148 18.97 -26.82 28.86
N PHE A 149 17.78 -26.39 29.29
CA PHE A 149 16.64 -26.14 28.41
C PHE A 149 16.36 -24.65 28.28
N LEU A 150 16.10 -24.19 27.05
CA LEU A 150 15.77 -22.79 26.76
C LEU A 150 14.47 -22.69 25.93
N PRO A 151 13.44 -21.95 26.38
CA PRO A 151 13.27 -21.44 27.75
C PRO A 151 13.21 -22.59 28.76
N PHE A 152 13.36 -22.31 30.05
CA PHE A 152 13.33 -23.36 31.09
C PHE A 152 12.00 -24.13 31.16
N LEU A 153 10.87 -23.44 30.92
CA LEU A 153 9.53 -24.03 30.84
C LEU A 153 8.95 -23.86 29.42
N TRP A 154 8.33 -24.90 28.88
CA TRP A 154 7.65 -24.86 27.56
C TRP A 154 6.18 -24.50 27.65
N SER A 155 5.63 -24.40 28.86
CA SER A 155 4.27 -23.91 29.08
C SER A 155 4.23 -22.42 28.75
N PRO A 156 3.18 -21.91 28.09
CA PRO A 156 3.03 -20.49 27.87
C PRO A 156 3.12 -19.74 29.20
N LYS A 157 3.98 -18.73 29.28
CA LYS A 157 4.08 -17.81 30.41
C LYS A 157 3.33 -16.52 30.08
N ASP A 158 2.75 -15.90 31.11
CA ASP A 158 2.21 -14.54 31.04
C ASP A 158 3.32 -13.48 31.03
N THR A 159 4.51 -13.81 31.53
CA THR A 159 5.70 -12.94 31.48
C THR A 159 6.94 -13.74 31.10
N GLY A 160 7.75 -13.17 30.21
CA GLY A 160 8.95 -13.76 29.62
C GLY A 160 8.71 -14.38 28.24
N VAL A 161 9.74 -15.02 27.70
CA VAL A 161 9.78 -15.53 26.34
C VAL A 161 9.07 -16.87 26.19
N ASN A 162 8.11 -16.90 25.27
CA ASN A 162 7.45 -18.10 24.79
C ASN A 162 8.02 -18.46 23.41
N VAL A 163 8.51 -19.69 23.27
CA VAL A 163 9.06 -20.18 22.00
C VAL A 163 8.16 -21.26 21.43
N ARG A 164 7.74 -21.07 20.18
CA ARG A 164 6.94 -22.05 19.43
C ARG A 164 7.50 -22.23 18.03
N ALA A 165 7.32 -23.40 17.44
CA ALA A 165 7.75 -23.68 16.09
C ALA A 165 6.65 -24.32 15.25
N LYS A 166 6.79 -24.16 13.94
CA LYS A 166 6.01 -24.88 12.93
C LYS A 166 6.86 -25.19 11.72
N ILE A 167 6.44 -26.16 10.93
CA ILE A 167 7.06 -26.50 9.65
C ILE A 167 6.08 -26.10 8.55
N ARG A 168 6.51 -25.29 7.58
CA ARG A 168 5.68 -24.83 6.44
C ARG A 168 6.39 -25.06 5.10
N GLY A 169 5.65 -24.91 4.00
CA GLY A 169 6.15 -24.93 2.63
C GLY A 169 6.04 -26.28 1.89
N ALA A 170 5.41 -27.29 2.51
CA ALA A 170 5.22 -28.63 1.95
C ALA A 170 6.50 -29.23 1.34
N ASN A 171 6.37 -30.21 0.45
CA ASN A 171 7.50 -30.86 -0.24
C ASN A 171 8.30 -29.90 -1.14
N VAL A 172 7.74 -28.71 -1.45
CA VAL A 172 8.37 -27.78 -2.40
C VAL A 172 9.43 -26.92 -1.71
N ALA A 173 9.20 -26.52 -0.45
CA ALA A 173 10.28 -26.02 0.40
C ALA A 173 9.91 -25.93 1.86
N ARG A 174 10.27 -27.01 2.54
CA ARG A 174 10.14 -27.11 3.97
C ARG A 174 11.02 -26.07 4.64
N LYS A 175 10.38 -25.23 5.45
CA LYS A 175 11.05 -24.36 6.41
C LYS A 175 10.54 -24.60 7.80
N LEU A 176 11.47 -24.72 8.74
CA LEU A 176 11.22 -24.74 10.16
C LEU A 176 11.26 -23.28 10.62
N VAL A 177 10.11 -22.77 11.06
CA VAL A 177 9.99 -21.42 11.59
C VAL A 177 9.82 -21.52 13.09
N MET A 178 10.72 -20.89 13.83
CA MET A 178 10.62 -20.69 15.26
C MET A 178 10.18 -19.24 15.51
N GLU A 179 9.21 -19.05 16.38
CA GLU A 179 8.73 -17.75 16.82
C GLU A 179 9.01 -17.59 18.30
N PHE A 180 9.57 -16.45 18.65
CA PHE A 180 9.90 -16.01 20.00
C PHE A 180 8.98 -14.84 20.30
N THR A 181 8.07 -15.01 21.26
CA THR A 181 7.20 -13.91 21.70
C THR A 181 7.49 -13.64 23.16
N VAL A 182 7.98 -12.44 23.47
CA VAL A 182 8.20 -12.00 24.84
C VAL A 182 6.92 -11.35 25.34
N TYR A 183 6.38 -11.88 26.43
CA TYR A 183 5.19 -11.36 27.08
C TYR A 183 5.55 -10.57 28.33
N HIS A 184 4.74 -9.57 28.62
CA HIS A 184 4.72 -8.90 29.92
C HIS A 184 3.26 -8.71 30.32
N ASN A 185 2.85 -9.30 31.45
CA ASN A 185 1.46 -9.30 31.91
C ASN A 185 0.44 -9.77 30.84
N SER A 186 0.77 -10.88 30.17
CA SER A 186 -0.01 -11.49 29.09
C SER A 186 -0.11 -10.67 27.79
N GLU A 187 0.55 -9.51 27.71
CA GLU A 187 0.65 -8.71 26.50
C GLU A 187 1.96 -8.98 25.76
N PRO A 188 1.93 -9.25 24.44
CA PRO A 188 3.13 -9.45 23.66
C PRO A 188 3.88 -8.12 23.48
N GLN A 189 5.07 -8.01 24.05
CA GLN A 189 5.93 -6.82 23.97
C GLN A 189 6.91 -6.89 22.80
N HIS A 190 7.41 -8.08 22.51
CA HIS A 190 8.37 -8.31 21.43
C HIS A 190 8.08 -9.59 20.68
N LYS A 191 8.38 -9.58 19.38
CA LYS A 191 8.19 -10.72 18.52
C LYS A 191 9.35 -10.88 17.55
N ALA A 192 9.95 -12.06 17.58
CA ALA A 192 11.07 -12.43 16.72
C ALA A 192 10.85 -13.79 16.08
N PHE A 193 11.61 -14.07 15.02
CA PHE A 193 11.56 -15.33 14.29
C PHE A 193 12.96 -15.82 13.95
N LEU A 194 13.09 -17.14 13.82
CA LEU A 194 14.27 -17.81 13.29
C LEU A 194 13.81 -18.86 12.28
N GLU A 195 14.29 -18.74 11.04
CA GLU A 195 13.87 -19.61 9.94
C GLU A 195 15.03 -20.48 9.44
N PHE A 196 14.81 -21.80 9.41
CA PHE A 196 15.71 -22.76 8.78
C PHE A 196 15.04 -23.32 7.52
N HIS A 197 15.66 -23.10 6.37
CA HIS A 197 15.23 -23.69 5.10
C HIS A 197 15.93 -25.03 4.97
N ALA A 198 15.18 -26.11 4.76
CA ALA A 198 15.76 -27.45 4.80
C ALA A 198 16.84 -27.63 3.73
N ALA A 199 16.61 -27.10 2.53
CA ALA A 199 17.53 -27.24 1.40
C ALA A 199 18.83 -26.40 1.53
N SER A 200 18.77 -25.23 2.16
CA SER A 200 19.90 -24.29 2.16
C SER A 200 20.59 -24.13 3.51
N HIS A 201 19.91 -24.42 4.62
CA HIS A 201 20.45 -24.17 5.96
C HIS A 201 20.72 -25.45 6.73
N VAL A 202 20.22 -26.61 6.31
CA VAL A 202 20.31 -27.86 7.09
C VAL A 202 21.09 -28.91 6.32
N SER A 203 22.21 -29.38 6.89
CA SER A 203 23.08 -30.38 6.26
C SER A 203 22.84 -31.79 6.78
N GLU A 204 22.50 -31.92 8.06
CA GLU A 204 22.17 -33.20 8.71
C GLU A 204 20.88 -33.00 9.49
N TYR A 205 19.95 -33.95 9.44
CA TYR A 205 18.67 -33.86 10.12
C TYR A 205 18.29 -35.22 10.70
N GLY A 206 17.79 -35.21 11.94
CA GLY A 206 17.21 -36.37 12.57
C GLY A 206 16.14 -35.99 13.58
N TRP A 207 15.26 -36.95 13.88
CA TRP A 207 14.20 -36.76 14.86
C TRP A 207 13.89 -38.09 15.55
N SER A 208 13.33 -38.02 16.75
CA SER A 208 12.79 -39.18 17.46
C SER A 208 11.44 -38.86 18.10
N ASP A 209 10.52 -39.83 18.00
CA ASP A 209 9.22 -39.78 18.66
C ASP A 209 9.36 -40.26 20.11
N LYS A 210 9.27 -39.34 21.07
CA LYS A 210 9.24 -39.64 22.51
C LYS A 210 7.82 -39.49 23.07
N THR A 211 6.79 -39.60 22.25
CA THR A 211 5.40 -39.63 22.72
C THR A 211 5.14 -40.89 23.54
N VAL A 212 4.49 -40.72 24.69
CA VAL A 212 4.06 -41.86 25.50
C VAL A 212 2.94 -42.56 24.73
N LYS A 213 3.23 -43.76 24.23
CA LYS A 213 2.19 -44.61 23.65
C LYS A 213 1.29 -45.05 24.80
N ASP A 214 0.01 -44.66 24.74
CA ASP A 214 -1.03 -45.03 25.72
C ASP A 214 -0.74 -46.43 26.26
N ALA A 215 -0.50 -46.54 27.57
CA ALA A 215 -0.17 -47.80 28.22
C ALA A 215 -1.16 -48.85 27.70
N LYS A 216 -0.64 -49.85 26.96
CA LYS A 216 -1.47 -50.93 26.41
C LYS A 216 -2.34 -51.41 27.54
N LYS A 217 -3.66 -51.32 27.40
CA LYS A 217 -4.58 -51.96 28.34
C LYS A 217 -4.14 -53.41 28.43
N ASP A 218 -3.61 -53.82 29.58
CA ASP A 218 -3.31 -55.22 29.81
C ASP A 218 -4.60 -56.01 29.54
N ASN A 219 -4.48 -57.12 28.80
CA ASN A 219 -5.58 -57.99 28.37
C ASN A 219 -6.48 -58.50 29.52
N LYS A 220 -6.16 -58.19 30.78
CA LYS A 220 -6.90 -58.58 31.98
C LYS A 220 -7.98 -57.59 32.42
N GLY A 221 -8.21 -56.48 31.72
CA GLY A 221 -9.34 -55.57 31.98
C GLY A 221 -9.35 -54.88 33.35
N LYS A 222 -8.37 -55.14 34.22
CA LYS A 222 -8.22 -54.46 35.52
C LYS A 222 -7.56 -53.11 35.30
N LYS A 223 -8.36 -52.05 35.27
CA LYS A 223 -7.87 -50.68 35.47
C LYS A 223 -7.17 -50.63 36.83
N ARG A 224 -5.84 -50.57 36.85
CA ARG A 224 -5.10 -50.16 38.05
C ARG A 224 -5.45 -48.68 38.30
N SER A 225 -6.22 -48.41 39.35
CA SER A 225 -6.68 -47.08 39.73
C SER A 225 -5.65 -46.25 40.51
N ASP A 226 -4.44 -46.78 40.75
CA ASP A 226 -3.40 -46.12 41.57
C ASP A 226 -2.51 -45.11 40.81
N TYR A 227 -2.90 -44.67 39.61
CA TYR A 227 -2.15 -43.66 38.83
C TYR A 227 -2.40 -42.21 39.29
N GLY A 228 -2.79 -41.99 40.54
CA GLY A 228 -3.23 -40.68 41.04
C GLY A 228 -2.16 -39.58 41.12
N ASN A 229 -0.87 -39.87 40.92
CA ASN A 229 0.21 -38.88 41.11
C ASN A 229 1.46 -39.09 40.24
N SER A 230 1.44 -39.92 39.19
CA SER A 230 2.59 -39.92 38.28
C SER A 230 2.62 -38.58 37.55
N PRO A 231 3.71 -37.78 37.62
CA PRO A 231 3.80 -36.55 36.85
C PRO A 231 3.47 -36.87 35.39
N GLU A 232 2.57 -36.10 34.78
CA GLU A 232 2.21 -36.24 33.37
C GLU A 232 3.50 -36.41 32.56
N GLN A 233 3.75 -37.61 32.04
CA GLN A 233 4.95 -37.84 31.25
C GLN A 233 4.87 -36.95 30.00
N ASP A 234 5.84 -36.04 29.87
CA ASP A 234 5.95 -35.13 28.75
C ASP A 234 6.00 -35.93 27.43
N SER A 235 5.01 -35.73 26.56
CA SER A 235 5.02 -36.27 25.19
C SER A 235 5.57 -35.23 24.23
N TYR A 236 6.69 -35.53 23.56
CA TYR A 236 7.35 -34.61 22.63
C TYR A 236 8.03 -35.33 21.46
N LEU A 237 8.28 -34.58 20.40
CA LEU A 237 9.20 -34.95 19.32
C LEU A 237 10.56 -34.31 19.63
N LEU A 238 11.65 -35.07 19.62
CA LEU A 238 13.00 -34.52 19.71
C LEU A 238 13.54 -34.35 18.29
N ILE A 239 13.86 -33.12 17.89
CA ILE A 239 14.40 -32.79 16.58
C ILE A 239 15.82 -32.29 16.77
N HIS A 240 16.75 -32.80 15.95
CA HIS A 240 18.13 -32.34 15.94
C HIS A 240 18.65 -32.20 14.51
N PHE A 241 19.47 -31.18 14.26
CA PHE A 241 20.05 -30.95 12.94
C PHE A 241 21.35 -30.17 13.01
N VAL A 242 22.17 -30.31 11.97
CA VAL A 242 23.35 -29.47 11.72
C VAL A 242 22.97 -28.36 10.75
N THR A 243 23.34 -27.13 11.09
CA THR A 243 23.04 -25.95 10.28
C THR A 243 24.24 -25.05 10.10
N ILE A 244 24.35 -24.39 8.95
CA ILE A 244 25.32 -23.29 8.74
C ILE A 244 24.79 -21.94 9.26
N GLY A 245 23.56 -21.93 9.77
CA GLY A 245 22.83 -20.79 10.32
C GLY A 245 21.50 -20.55 9.61
N GLY A 246 20.47 -20.21 10.38
CA GLY A 246 19.15 -19.81 9.86
C GLY A 246 19.06 -18.31 9.56
N ILE A 247 17.89 -17.83 9.16
CA ILE A 247 17.62 -16.39 9.06
C ILE A 247 16.93 -15.92 10.34
N GLY A 248 17.60 -15.03 11.06
CA GLY A 248 17.04 -14.34 12.21
C GLY A 248 16.23 -13.12 11.78
N ILE A 249 15.07 -12.93 12.39
CA ILE A 249 14.19 -11.79 12.16
C ILE A 249 13.81 -11.22 13.52
N GLY A 250 14.22 -10.00 13.83
CA GLY A 250 13.90 -9.33 15.09
C GLY A 250 14.53 -9.94 16.33
N LEU A 251 15.66 -10.64 16.17
CA LEU A 251 16.40 -11.26 17.29
C LEU A 251 17.23 -10.24 18.10
N ASP A 252 16.88 -8.97 18.00
CA ASP A 252 17.43 -7.90 18.81
C ASP A 252 16.96 -8.11 20.27
N PHE A 253 17.91 -8.08 21.22
CA PHE A 253 17.67 -8.38 22.65
C PHE A 253 18.20 -7.26 23.57
N ASP A 254 18.49 -6.09 23.00
CA ASP A 254 19.13 -4.99 23.72
C ASP A 254 18.11 -4.12 24.49
N ALA A 255 16.84 -4.52 24.53
CA ALA A 255 15.80 -3.76 25.22
C ALA A 255 15.87 -3.97 26.74
N ASP A 256 15.75 -2.87 27.48
CA ASP A 256 15.89 -2.85 28.94
C ASP A 256 14.86 -3.73 29.67
N TYR A 257 13.69 -3.94 29.07
CA TYR A 257 12.59 -4.72 29.65
C TYR A 257 12.76 -6.24 29.51
N PHE A 258 13.78 -6.73 28.79
CA PHE A 258 14.08 -8.16 28.74
C PHE A 258 14.78 -8.60 30.01
N ASP A 259 14.25 -9.63 30.65
CA ASP A 259 14.94 -10.30 31.76
C ASP A 259 16.13 -11.12 31.26
N GLN A 260 16.90 -11.69 32.19
CA GLN A 260 18.08 -12.48 31.84
C GLN A 260 17.73 -13.74 31.04
N ASP A 261 16.60 -14.40 31.34
CA ASP A 261 16.16 -15.60 30.62
C ASP A 261 15.77 -15.27 29.18
N ASP A 262 15.05 -14.16 28.97
CA ASP A 262 14.66 -13.63 27.67
C ASP A 262 15.89 -13.33 26.81
N ARG A 263 16.86 -12.62 27.39
CA ARG A 263 18.13 -12.29 26.73
C ARG A 263 18.90 -13.54 26.36
N GLU A 264 18.98 -14.54 27.24
CA GLU A 264 19.67 -15.80 26.95
C GLU A 264 19.03 -16.58 25.78
N VAL A 265 17.69 -16.66 25.75
CA VAL A 265 16.96 -17.35 24.67
C VAL A 265 17.14 -16.63 23.34
N LEU A 266 16.98 -15.30 23.31
CA LEU A 266 17.14 -14.50 22.11
C LEU A 266 18.60 -14.47 21.64
N TYR A 267 19.57 -14.41 22.57
CA TYR A 267 20.99 -14.51 22.27
C TYR A 267 21.32 -15.85 21.60
N TYR A 268 20.82 -16.96 22.14
CA TYR A 268 21.03 -18.27 21.53
C TYR A 268 20.43 -18.34 20.12
N ALA A 269 19.20 -17.84 19.95
CA ALA A 269 18.57 -17.77 18.63
C ALA A 269 19.37 -16.90 17.65
N ARG A 270 19.90 -15.75 18.09
CA ARG A 270 20.77 -14.87 17.31
C ARG A 270 22.07 -15.59 16.93
N HIS A 271 22.65 -16.37 17.84
CA HIS A 271 23.82 -17.19 17.56
C HIS A 271 23.53 -18.25 16.48
N LEU A 272 22.32 -18.78 16.41
CA LEU A 272 21.91 -19.71 15.34
C LEU A 272 21.60 -19.02 14.01
N ALA A 273 21.46 -17.69 13.97
CA ALA A 273 21.13 -16.93 12.78
C ALA A 273 22.39 -16.52 12.01
N GLN A 274 22.49 -16.86 10.72
CA GLN A 274 23.66 -16.53 9.89
C GLN A 274 23.82 -15.02 9.68
N ASN A 275 22.71 -14.29 9.53
CA ASN A 275 22.70 -12.84 9.33
C ASN A 275 23.06 -12.03 10.59
N PHE A 276 23.23 -12.70 11.73
CA PHE A 276 23.77 -12.12 12.95
C PHE A 276 25.09 -12.78 13.41
N SER A 277 25.53 -13.84 12.74
CA SER A 277 26.73 -14.60 13.09
C SER A 277 27.97 -13.82 12.66
N GLN A 278 28.95 -13.68 13.56
CA GLN A 278 30.27 -13.14 13.21
C GLN A 278 31.07 -14.10 12.31
N SER A 279 30.77 -15.39 12.40
CA SER A 279 31.38 -16.45 11.58
C SER A 279 30.28 -17.17 10.80
N PRO A 280 29.70 -16.55 9.76
CA PRO A 280 28.70 -17.20 8.93
C PRO A 280 29.29 -18.46 8.27
N GLY A 281 28.50 -19.52 8.12
CA GLY A 281 28.95 -20.77 7.50
C GLY A 281 29.52 -21.82 8.46
N THR A 282 29.80 -21.47 9.71
CA THR A 282 30.25 -22.45 10.71
C THR A 282 29.12 -23.43 11.05
N PRO A 283 29.34 -24.76 10.93
CA PRO A 283 28.33 -25.74 11.29
C PRO A 283 27.98 -25.66 12.79
N LYS A 284 26.68 -25.58 13.07
CA LYS A 284 26.08 -25.49 14.41
C LYS A 284 25.12 -26.65 14.59
N ARG A 285 25.22 -27.34 15.73
CA ARG A 285 24.28 -28.40 16.10
C ARG A 285 23.12 -27.79 16.88
N VAL A 286 21.91 -27.99 16.39
CA VAL A 286 20.67 -27.55 17.03
C VAL A 286 19.91 -28.79 17.48
N ALA A 287 19.49 -28.82 18.73
CA ALA A 287 18.55 -29.81 19.23
C ALA A 287 17.44 -29.10 19.99
N PHE A 288 16.19 -29.50 19.75
CA PHE A 288 15.05 -28.97 20.51
C PHE A 288 13.94 -30.02 20.61
N ARG A 289 13.20 -29.97 21.71
CA ARG A 289 11.97 -30.76 21.87
C ARG A 289 10.78 -29.94 21.44
N MET A 290 9.87 -30.56 20.68
CA MET A 290 8.62 -29.98 20.21
C MET A 290 7.45 -30.68 20.87
N ASN A 291 6.54 -29.91 21.48
CA ASN A 291 5.39 -30.45 22.18
C ASN A 291 4.50 -31.28 21.25
N ALA A 292 4.31 -32.53 21.65
CA ALA A 292 3.57 -33.52 20.88
C ALA A 292 2.22 -33.87 21.49
N ARG A 293 1.73 -33.11 22.49
CA ARG A 293 0.53 -33.40 23.29
C ARG A 293 -0.53 -34.11 22.47
N ARG A 294 -0.56 -35.43 22.69
CA ARG A 294 -1.42 -36.37 21.98
C ARG A 294 -2.85 -36.13 22.45
N VAL A 295 -3.79 -36.19 21.52
CA VAL A 295 -5.21 -35.98 21.78
C VAL A 295 -5.66 -36.87 22.92
N GLU A 296 -6.01 -36.26 24.06
CA GLU A 296 -6.69 -36.96 25.16
C GLU A 296 -7.92 -37.68 24.61
N SER A 297 -8.01 -38.98 24.87
CA SER A 297 -9.01 -39.90 24.33
C SER A 297 -10.44 -39.70 24.87
N GLY A 298 -10.73 -38.54 25.48
CA GLY A 298 -12.01 -38.23 26.14
C GLY A 298 -12.92 -37.20 25.43
N LEU A 299 -12.45 -36.49 24.41
CA LEU A 299 -13.26 -35.49 23.68
C LEU A 299 -14.10 -36.16 22.56
N GLY A 300 -15.24 -35.57 22.19
CA GLY A 300 -16.16 -36.14 21.20
C GLY A 300 -15.54 -36.51 19.84
N GLN A 301 -16.09 -37.52 19.17
CA GLN A 301 -15.53 -38.17 17.97
C GLN A 301 -15.03 -37.21 16.88
N ALA A 302 -15.76 -36.12 16.58
CA ALA A 302 -15.39 -35.18 15.52
C ALA A 302 -14.14 -34.33 15.86
N LYS A 303 -14.00 -33.87 17.11
CA LYS A 303 -12.80 -33.12 17.55
C LYS A 303 -11.55 -34.01 17.50
N ASN A 304 -11.70 -35.31 17.69
CA ASN A 304 -10.59 -36.26 17.63
C ASN A 304 -10.11 -36.52 16.20
N ILE A 305 -10.99 -36.47 15.19
CA ILE A 305 -10.61 -36.65 13.79
C ILE A 305 -9.68 -35.51 13.33
N ARG A 306 -10.12 -34.26 13.50
CA ARG A 306 -9.33 -33.09 13.10
C ARG A 306 -7.96 -33.05 13.80
N LYS A 307 -7.94 -33.27 15.12
CA LYS A 307 -6.67 -33.29 15.85
C LYS A 307 -5.75 -34.45 15.43
N ARG A 308 -6.31 -35.61 15.06
CA ARG A 308 -5.54 -36.75 14.53
C ARG A 308 -4.96 -36.43 13.15
N GLU A 309 -5.70 -35.76 12.28
CA GLU A 309 -5.20 -35.28 10.99
C GLU A 309 -4.09 -34.24 11.17
N GLU A 310 -4.27 -33.30 12.08
CA GLU A 310 -3.25 -32.29 12.43
C GLU A 310 -1.97 -32.92 12.98
N TRP A 311 -2.09 -33.96 13.82
CA TRP A 311 -0.95 -34.75 14.29
C TRP A 311 -0.24 -35.48 13.15
N LYS A 312 -0.98 -36.19 12.30
CA LYS A 312 -0.40 -36.88 11.14
C LYS A 312 0.31 -35.93 10.19
N ARG A 313 -0.21 -34.71 10.00
CA ARG A 313 0.46 -33.67 9.20
C ARG A 313 1.75 -33.21 9.87
N LEU A 314 1.76 -33.00 11.18
CA LEU A 314 2.97 -32.66 11.93
C LEU A 314 4.03 -33.77 11.82
N GLU A 315 3.63 -35.01 12.08
CA GLU A 315 4.52 -36.18 11.99
C GLU A 315 5.13 -36.30 10.60
N ARG A 316 4.32 -36.18 9.53
CA ARG A 316 4.81 -36.17 8.15
C ARG A 316 5.76 -35.01 7.87
N ALA A 317 5.42 -33.80 8.32
CA ALA A 317 6.23 -32.61 8.08
C ALA A 317 7.60 -32.69 8.80
N VAL A 318 7.63 -33.27 10.00
CA VAL A 318 8.86 -33.52 10.76
C VAL A 318 9.64 -34.66 10.12
N SER A 319 8.99 -35.78 9.78
CA SER A 319 9.69 -36.96 9.26
C SER A 319 10.33 -36.71 7.92
N GLN A 320 9.67 -35.93 7.07
CA GLN A 320 10.13 -35.63 5.72
C GLN A 320 10.92 -34.32 5.65
N PHE A 321 11.22 -33.64 6.77
CA PHE A 321 11.72 -32.26 6.74
C PHE A 321 12.91 -32.05 5.80
N SER A 322 13.86 -32.98 5.74
CA SER A 322 15.06 -32.90 4.89
C SER A 322 14.98 -33.73 3.59
N GLU A 323 13.89 -34.46 3.36
CA GLU A 323 13.76 -35.35 2.19
C GLU A 323 13.37 -34.55 0.94
N ASP A 324 14.09 -34.70 -0.18
CA ASP A 324 13.70 -34.15 -1.50
C ASP A 324 13.35 -32.64 -1.50
N CYS A 325 14.00 -31.85 -0.66
CA CYS A 325 13.67 -30.43 -0.52
C CYS A 325 14.34 -29.59 -1.61
N ASN A 326 13.53 -28.94 -2.45
CA ASN A 326 13.96 -27.82 -3.26
C ASN A 326 13.74 -26.50 -2.50
N SER A 327 14.16 -25.37 -3.09
CA SER A 327 13.75 -24.05 -2.65
C SER A 327 12.32 -23.76 -3.12
N VAL A 328 11.50 -23.03 -2.34
CA VAL A 328 10.07 -22.74 -2.67
C VAL A 328 10.01 -22.09 -4.05
N LEU A 329 11.03 -21.29 -4.30
CA LEU A 329 11.15 -20.43 -5.46
C LEU A 329 12.13 -21.00 -6.48
N ALA A 330 12.51 -22.27 -6.38
CA ALA A 330 13.38 -22.95 -7.35
C ALA A 330 12.78 -22.88 -8.76
N HIS A 331 11.46 -23.02 -8.87
CA HIS A 331 10.72 -23.01 -10.12
C HIS A 331 10.58 -21.60 -10.75
N TYR A 332 10.98 -20.58 -10.01
CA TYR A 332 11.04 -19.18 -10.46
C TYR A 332 12.48 -18.76 -10.80
N ARG A 333 13.39 -19.74 -10.92
CA ARG A 333 14.81 -19.54 -11.20
C ARG A 333 15.21 -20.29 -12.47
N SER A 334 16.32 -19.86 -13.04
CA SER A 334 16.99 -20.59 -14.12
C SER A 334 17.61 -21.87 -13.58
N GLN A 335 18.11 -22.72 -14.48
CA GLN A 335 18.88 -23.92 -14.10
C GLN A 335 20.15 -23.58 -13.30
N GLN A 336 20.72 -22.39 -13.49
CA GLN A 336 21.85 -21.88 -12.70
C GLN A 336 21.44 -21.35 -11.32
N GLY A 337 20.14 -21.36 -11.00
CA GLY A 337 19.61 -20.83 -9.74
C GLY A 337 19.38 -19.32 -9.76
N THR A 338 19.57 -18.60 -10.87
CA THR A 338 19.33 -17.15 -10.94
C THR A 338 17.83 -16.85 -11.01
N PRO A 339 17.29 -15.90 -10.23
CA PRO A 339 15.89 -15.50 -10.33
C PRO A 339 15.48 -15.05 -11.75
N LEU A 340 14.41 -15.62 -12.28
CA LEU A 340 13.84 -15.29 -13.59
C LEU A 340 12.77 -14.20 -13.43
N THR A 341 13.19 -12.97 -13.17
CA THR A 341 12.29 -11.84 -12.85
C THR A 341 12.47 -10.64 -13.76
N GLN A 342 13.32 -10.72 -14.79
CA GLN A 342 13.40 -9.70 -15.82
C GLN A 342 12.12 -9.71 -16.65
N TRP A 343 11.66 -8.52 -17.08
CA TRP A 343 10.44 -8.42 -17.88
C TRP A 343 10.56 -9.27 -19.15
N GLY A 344 9.56 -10.11 -19.41
CA GLY A 344 9.59 -11.06 -20.54
C GLY A 344 10.38 -12.36 -20.30
N MET A 345 11.06 -12.51 -19.16
CA MET A 345 11.85 -13.71 -18.83
C MET A 345 11.24 -14.56 -17.70
N PHE A 346 9.98 -14.33 -17.33
CA PHE A 346 9.30 -15.09 -16.29
C PHE A 346 9.12 -16.57 -16.68
N SER A 347 9.27 -17.49 -15.72
CA SER A 347 8.97 -18.92 -15.87
C SER A 347 7.53 -19.12 -16.33
N ALA A 348 7.29 -20.14 -17.16
CA ALA A 348 5.95 -20.48 -17.60
C ALA A 348 5.08 -20.92 -16.41
N ARG A 349 3.83 -20.44 -16.36
CA ARG A 349 2.86 -20.77 -15.31
C ARG A 349 2.57 -22.27 -15.25
N SER A 350 2.42 -22.89 -16.42
CA SER A 350 2.17 -24.33 -16.55
C SER A 350 3.32 -25.16 -16.00
N GLN A 351 4.56 -24.71 -16.21
CA GLN A 351 5.74 -25.35 -15.64
C GLN A 351 5.72 -25.27 -14.10
N ILE A 352 5.54 -24.07 -13.54
CA ILE A 352 5.44 -23.88 -12.08
C ILE A 352 4.33 -24.78 -11.50
N ALA A 353 3.14 -24.78 -12.11
CA ALA A 353 2.02 -25.59 -11.65
C ALA A 353 2.32 -27.10 -11.69
N ASN A 354 2.91 -27.58 -12.78
CA ASN A 354 3.24 -29.00 -12.95
C ASN A 354 4.30 -29.45 -11.93
N GLU A 355 5.32 -28.62 -11.71
CA GLU A 355 6.41 -28.93 -10.79
C GLU A 355 5.97 -28.87 -9.32
N HIS A 356 5.05 -27.97 -8.96
CA HIS A 356 4.48 -27.88 -7.62
C HIS A 356 3.29 -28.83 -7.35
N GLY A 357 2.74 -29.47 -8.39
CA GLY A 357 1.46 -30.19 -8.29
C GLY A 357 0.25 -29.28 -8.06
N GLY A 358 0.34 -28.02 -8.49
CA GLY A 358 -0.63 -26.94 -8.29
C GLY A 358 0.02 -25.69 -7.71
N ILE A 359 -0.61 -24.52 -7.90
CA ILE A 359 -0.10 -23.25 -7.35
C ILE A 359 -0.97 -22.86 -6.17
N VAL A 360 -0.37 -22.45 -5.06
CA VAL A 360 -1.08 -22.02 -3.85
C VAL A 360 -0.74 -20.57 -3.53
N SER A 361 -1.62 -19.88 -2.80
CA SER A 361 -1.34 -18.53 -2.32
C SER A 361 -0.28 -18.53 -1.21
N PHE A 362 0.73 -17.66 -1.34
CA PHE A 362 1.71 -17.40 -0.30
C PHE A 362 1.22 -16.31 0.66
N PRO A 363 1.39 -16.51 1.97
CA PRO A 363 1.03 -15.48 2.94
C PRO A 363 1.97 -14.27 2.83
N ALA A 364 1.43 -13.07 3.06
CA ALA A 364 2.23 -11.86 3.21
C ALA A 364 3.23 -12.00 4.36
N GLN A 365 4.45 -11.51 4.15
CA GLN A 365 5.57 -11.58 5.07
C GLN A 365 6.02 -10.17 5.46
N THR A 366 6.41 -9.99 6.72
CA THR A 366 6.96 -8.70 7.19
C THR A 366 8.45 -8.54 6.89
N SER A 367 9.11 -9.63 6.51
CA SER A 367 10.52 -9.74 6.19
C SER A 367 10.72 -10.82 5.14
N PHE A 368 11.80 -10.75 4.37
CA PHE A 368 12.16 -11.76 3.37
C PHE A 368 13.43 -12.48 3.79
N SER A 369 13.55 -13.80 3.58
CA SER A 369 14.74 -14.57 4.00
C SER A 369 15.99 -14.15 3.23
N THR A 370 15.83 -13.90 1.93
CA THR A 370 16.90 -13.57 0.99
C THR A 370 16.46 -12.47 0.02
N ILE A 371 17.42 -11.82 -0.62
CA ILE A 371 17.15 -10.79 -1.64
C ILE A 371 16.35 -11.40 -2.79
N ASP A 372 16.70 -12.61 -3.21
CA ASP A 372 15.98 -13.32 -4.25
C ASP A 372 14.53 -13.64 -3.87
N GLU A 373 14.24 -13.99 -2.61
CA GLU A 373 12.85 -14.20 -2.17
C GLU A 373 12.04 -12.92 -2.30
N ALA A 374 12.59 -11.78 -1.87
CA ALA A 374 11.97 -10.47 -2.04
C ALA A 374 11.76 -10.14 -3.53
N ARG A 375 12.80 -10.34 -4.33
CA ARG A 375 12.84 -10.08 -5.77
C ARG A 375 11.78 -10.88 -6.52
N ILE A 376 11.73 -12.19 -6.32
CA ILE A 376 10.75 -13.07 -6.97
C ILE A 376 9.35 -12.71 -6.51
N THR A 377 9.12 -12.58 -5.21
CA THR A 377 7.78 -12.31 -4.65
C THR A 377 7.21 -10.99 -5.19
N LEU A 378 7.99 -9.92 -5.16
CA LEU A 378 7.52 -8.60 -5.59
C LEU A 378 7.43 -8.51 -7.11
N ALA A 379 8.42 -8.99 -7.87
CA ALA A 379 8.43 -8.89 -9.33
C ALA A 379 7.34 -9.77 -9.98
N TYR A 380 7.24 -11.05 -9.61
CA TYR A 380 6.15 -11.91 -10.11
C TYR A 380 4.80 -11.41 -9.63
N GLY A 381 4.70 -10.94 -8.38
CA GLY A 381 3.48 -10.33 -7.88
C GLY A 381 2.98 -9.21 -8.81
N CYS A 382 3.83 -8.23 -9.11
CA CYS A 382 3.50 -7.13 -10.01
C CYS A 382 3.14 -7.60 -11.43
N PHE A 383 3.94 -8.51 -11.99
CA PHE A 383 3.71 -9.05 -13.33
C PHE A 383 2.37 -9.80 -13.44
N LEU A 384 2.08 -10.70 -12.50
CA LEU A 384 0.84 -11.48 -12.50
C LEU A 384 -0.39 -10.61 -12.26
N GLU A 385 -0.26 -9.55 -11.47
CA GLU A 385 -1.32 -8.58 -11.26
C GLU A 385 -1.64 -7.79 -12.54
N TYR A 386 -0.61 -7.32 -13.25
CA TYR A 386 -0.77 -6.75 -14.59
C TYR A 386 -1.41 -7.74 -15.56
N ARG A 387 -0.90 -8.98 -15.58
CA ARG A 387 -1.40 -10.02 -16.48
C ARG A 387 -2.88 -10.30 -16.24
N ARG A 388 -3.33 -10.28 -14.98
CA ARG A 388 -4.75 -10.43 -14.62
C ARG A 388 -5.58 -9.26 -15.13
N GLU A 389 -5.13 -8.03 -14.90
CA GLU A 389 -5.80 -6.83 -15.42
C GLU A 389 -5.90 -6.86 -16.95
N PHE A 390 -4.83 -7.29 -17.63
CA PHE A 390 -4.77 -7.44 -19.07
C PHE A 390 -5.76 -8.50 -19.60
N GLU A 391 -5.80 -9.70 -19.02
CA GLU A 391 -6.76 -10.75 -19.41
C GLU A 391 -8.21 -10.32 -19.20
N ILE A 392 -8.50 -9.59 -18.10
CA ILE A 392 -9.81 -8.99 -17.87
C ILE A 392 -10.13 -7.96 -18.96
N GLY A 393 -9.19 -7.06 -19.25
CA GLY A 393 -9.34 -6.03 -20.27
C GLY A 393 -9.57 -6.62 -21.67
N GLN A 394 -8.85 -7.67 -22.04
CA GLN A 394 -9.05 -8.38 -23.31
C GLN A 394 -10.41 -9.06 -23.38
N ALA A 395 -10.81 -9.79 -22.33
CA ALA A 395 -12.09 -10.48 -22.31
C ALA A 395 -13.27 -9.51 -22.39
N ILE A 396 -13.18 -8.36 -21.70
CA ILE A 396 -14.17 -7.28 -21.81
C ILE A 396 -14.16 -6.71 -23.24
N SER A 397 -12.99 -6.43 -23.80
CA SER A 397 -12.87 -5.87 -25.15
C SER A 397 -13.43 -6.78 -26.25
N ASN A 398 -13.47 -8.08 -26.01
CA ASN A 398 -14.05 -9.07 -26.91
C ASN A 398 -15.58 -9.16 -26.85
N GLN A 399 -16.22 -8.51 -25.87
CA GLN A 399 -17.68 -8.48 -25.75
C GLN A 399 -18.28 -7.29 -26.51
N GLN A 400 -19.53 -7.45 -26.93
CA GLN A 400 -20.35 -6.34 -27.38
C GLN A 400 -21.03 -5.69 -26.17
N HIS A 401 -20.90 -4.36 -26.05
CA HIS A 401 -21.45 -3.54 -24.99
C HIS A 401 -22.47 -2.55 -25.53
N GLY A 402 -23.09 -1.76 -24.65
CA GLY A 402 -23.88 -0.59 -25.01
C GLY A 402 -23.17 0.70 -24.59
N VAL A 403 -23.11 1.70 -25.46
CA VAL A 403 -22.71 3.08 -25.11
C VAL A 403 -23.88 4.03 -25.29
N ALA A 404 -24.12 4.88 -24.31
CA ALA A 404 -24.97 6.05 -24.44
C ALA A 404 -24.12 7.30 -24.26
N PHE A 405 -24.46 8.37 -24.96
CA PHE A 405 -23.78 9.65 -24.82
C PHE A 405 -24.68 10.63 -24.07
N ILE A 406 -24.09 11.46 -23.22
CA ILE A 406 -24.80 12.44 -22.39
C ILE A 406 -24.17 13.80 -22.58
N ARG A 407 -25.01 14.80 -22.80
CA ARG A 407 -24.62 16.20 -22.81
C ARG A 407 -24.75 16.76 -21.40
N VAL A 408 -23.60 16.99 -20.75
CA VAL A 408 -23.55 17.57 -19.39
C VAL A 408 -23.34 19.09 -19.45
N ALA A 409 -22.64 19.59 -20.46
CA ALA A 409 -22.47 21.01 -20.73
C ALA A 409 -22.53 21.29 -22.25
N ASN A 410 -22.48 22.57 -22.64
CA ASN A 410 -22.52 22.97 -24.05
C ASN A 410 -21.28 22.54 -24.87
N SER A 411 -20.20 22.16 -24.20
CA SER A 411 -18.95 21.69 -24.80
C SER A 411 -18.58 20.26 -24.38
N THR A 412 -19.26 19.68 -23.38
CA THR A 412 -18.85 18.43 -22.74
C THR A 412 -19.81 17.30 -23.03
N ILE A 413 -19.27 16.22 -23.62
CA ILE A 413 -19.96 14.95 -23.83
C ILE A 413 -19.31 13.88 -22.96
N LEU A 414 -20.14 13.16 -22.23
CA LEU A 414 -19.75 11.94 -21.53
C LEU A 414 -20.33 10.72 -22.25
N ALA A 415 -19.64 9.60 -22.15
CA ALA A 415 -20.11 8.30 -22.57
C ALA A 415 -20.38 7.45 -21.34
N ILE A 416 -21.60 6.93 -21.20
CA ILE A 416 -21.94 5.89 -20.22
C ILE A 416 -21.92 4.55 -20.94
N LEU A 417 -21.07 3.66 -20.44
CA LEU A 417 -20.89 2.34 -20.99
C LEU A 417 -21.58 1.30 -20.12
N LYS A 418 -22.58 0.63 -20.68
CA LYS A 418 -23.21 -0.55 -20.10
C LYS A 418 -22.43 -1.78 -20.52
N LEU A 419 -21.55 -2.22 -19.63
CA LEU A 419 -20.69 -3.38 -19.86
C LEU A 419 -21.52 -4.67 -19.88
N ASN A 420 -21.21 -5.51 -20.87
CA ASN A 420 -21.66 -6.89 -20.93
C ASN A 420 -20.53 -7.75 -20.37
N MET A 421 -20.60 -8.06 -19.08
CA MET A 421 -19.51 -8.72 -18.37
C MET A 421 -19.37 -10.20 -18.81
N PRO A 422 -18.14 -10.65 -19.15
CA PRO A 422 -17.89 -12.03 -19.51
C PRO A 422 -18.18 -12.97 -18.31
N LYS A 423 -19.10 -13.93 -18.50
CA LYS A 423 -19.55 -14.87 -17.45
C LYS A 423 -18.44 -15.81 -16.98
N ASP A 424 -17.51 -16.13 -17.86
CA ASP A 424 -16.39 -17.05 -17.64
C ASP A 424 -15.31 -16.45 -16.73
N LEU A 425 -15.12 -15.13 -16.75
CA LEU A 425 -14.17 -14.48 -15.85
C LEU A 425 -14.65 -14.40 -14.41
N MET A 426 -15.95 -14.61 -14.15
CA MET A 426 -16.57 -14.54 -12.82
C MET A 426 -16.31 -13.20 -12.13
N VAL A 427 -15.99 -12.17 -12.91
CA VAL A 427 -15.86 -10.79 -12.48
C VAL A 427 -17.26 -10.20 -12.54
N GLU A 428 -17.92 -10.11 -11.39
CA GLU A 428 -19.28 -9.57 -11.31
C GLU A 428 -19.32 -8.11 -11.77
N ARG A 429 -18.26 -7.35 -11.47
CA ARG A 429 -18.12 -5.92 -11.74
C ARG A 429 -16.66 -5.60 -12.06
N TRP A 430 -16.45 -4.75 -13.05
CA TRP A 430 -15.15 -4.21 -13.37
C TRP A 430 -15.32 -2.76 -13.82
N ALA A 431 -14.51 -1.88 -13.24
CA ALA A 431 -14.39 -0.51 -13.71
C ALA A 431 -12.91 -0.25 -14.04
N PRO A 432 -12.62 0.37 -15.20
CA PRO A 432 -11.27 0.81 -15.49
C PRO A 432 -10.83 1.82 -14.43
N ARG A 433 -9.52 1.86 -14.14
CA ARG A 433 -8.98 2.87 -13.23
C ARG A 433 -9.31 4.27 -13.75
N GLU A 434 -9.49 5.22 -12.83
CA GLU A 434 -9.65 6.63 -13.21
C GLU A 434 -8.45 7.09 -14.05
N GLY A 435 -8.72 7.84 -15.12
CA GLY A 435 -7.71 8.27 -16.08
C GLY A 435 -7.33 7.21 -17.13
N THR A 436 -7.87 5.99 -17.07
CA THR A 436 -7.61 4.99 -18.12
C THR A 436 -8.19 5.45 -19.45
N MET A 437 -7.31 5.62 -20.44
CA MET A 437 -7.66 5.87 -21.83
C MET A 437 -8.26 4.61 -22.45
N VAL A 438 -9.39 4.76 -23.13
CA VAL A 438 -10.07 3.69 -23.87
C VAL A 438 -10.44 4.16 -25.27
N LYS A 439 -10.61 3.21 -26.19
CA LYS A 439 -11.21 3.48 -27.50
C LYS A 439 -12.60 2.83 -27.55
N LEU A 440 -13.62 3.61 -27.90
CA LEU A 440 -14.98 3.12 -28.12
C LEU A 440 -15.21 3.02 -29.62
N ALA A 441 -15.61 1.84 -30.10
CA ALA A 441 -16.00 1.60 -31.48
C ALA A 441 -17.51 1.33 -31.52
N PHE A 442 -18.32 2.22 -32.10
CA PHE A 442 -19.79 2.08 -32.07
C PHE A 442 -20.43 2.28 -33.44
N LYS A 443 -21.64 1.74 -33.62
CA LYS A 443 -22.43 1.87 -34.85
C LYS A 443 -23.66 2.74 -34.63
N HIS A 444 -23.93 3.63 -35.58
CA HIS A 444 -25.12 4.47 -35.58
C HIS A 444 -26.28 3.77 -36.27
N GLU A 445 -27.49 3.83 -35.71
CA GLU A 445 -28.68 3.08 -36.16
C GLU A 445 -29.05 3.31 -37.64
N ASN A 446 -28.80 4.52 -38.15
CA ASN A 446 -29.15 4.90 -39.52
C ASN A 446 -28.09 4.58 -40.60
N LYS A 447 -27.01 3.84 -40.28
CA LYS A 447 -25.94 3.54 -41.26
C LYS A 447 -25.47 2.09 -41.15
N PHE A 448 -26.25 1.18 -41.75
CA PHE A 448 -25.96 -0.26 -41.74
C PHE A 448 -24.65 -0.65 -42.45
N ASP A 449 -24.14 0.17 -43.38
CA ASP A 449 -22.93 -0.12 -44.18
C ASP A 449 -21.66 0.66 -43.80
N THR A 450 -21.70 1.52 -42.77
CA THR A 450 -20.48 2.28 -42.40
C THR A 450 -19.62 1.55 -41.39
N LYS A 451 -18.29 1.68 -41.56
CA LYS A 451 -17.27 1.28 -40.58
C LYS A 451 -17.63 1.83 -39.18
N ASP A 452 -17.23 1.10 -38.14
CA ASP A 452 -17.43 1.54 -36.75
C ASP A 452 -16.87 2.95 -36.55
N THR A 453 -17.63 3.81 -35.89
CA THR A 453 -17.15 5.13 -35.47
C THR A 453 -16.27 4.94 -34.25
N LEU A 454 -15.02 5.39 -34.33
CA LEU A 454 -14.06 5.31 -33.24
C LEU A 454 -14.03 6.63 -32.47
N CYS A 455 -14.02 6.56 -31.14
CA CYS A 455 -13.71 7.71 -30.30
C CYS A 455 -12.78 7.32 -29.16
N ASN A 456 -11.86 8.22 -28.81
CA ASN A 456 -11.05 8.08 -27.60
C ASN A 456 -11.86 8.62 -26.42
N ALA A 457 -11.82 7.92 -25.31
CA ALA A 457 -12.47 8.34 -24.08
C ALA A 457 -11.58 8.05 -22.87
N VAL A 458 -11.81 8.74 -21.77
CA VAL A 458 -11.02 8.63 -20.53
C VAL A 458 -11.96 8.24 -19.40
N SER A 459 -11.65 7.17 -18.68
CA SER A 459 -12.42 6.77 -17.49
C SER A 459 -12.41 7.89 -16.47
N VAL A 460 -13.58 8.33 -16.04
CA VAL A 460 -13.74 9.37 -15.01
C VAL A 460 -14.71 8.89 -13.94
N PRO A 461 -14.51 9.27 -12.67
CA PRO A 461 -15.55 9.08 -11.68
C PRO A 461 -16.75 9.95 -12.08
N ASP A 462 -17.95 9.54 -11.67
CA ASP A 462 -19.13 10.39 -11.78
C ASP A 462 -19.07 11.54 -10.79
N ILE A 463 -18.33 12.57 -11.19
CA ILE A 463 -18.21 13.85 -10.50
C ILE A 463 -19.48 14.70 -10.62
N PHE A 464 -20.41 14.32 -11.50
CA PHE A 464 -21.61 15.11 -11.81
C PHE A 464 -22.86 14.60 -11.08
N GLY A 465 -22.78 13.44 -10.41
CA GLY A 465 -23.92 12.84 -9.71
C GLY A 465 -25.05 12.50 -10.68
N LEU A 466 -24.69 11.84 -11.79
CA LEU A 466 -25.63 11.53 -12.86
C LEU A 466 -26.66 10.49 -12.40
N PRO A 467 -27.94 10.61 -12.81
CA PRO A 467 -29.02 9.75 -12.34
C PRO A 467 -29.10 8.42 -13.14
N TYR A 468 -27.96 7.82 -13.49
CA TYR A 468 -27.89 6.69 -14.43
C TYR A 468 -27.19 5.48 -13.81
N GLU A 469 -27.96 4.43 -13.58
CA GLU A 469 -27.48 3.23 -12.89
C GLU A 469 -26.54 2.35 -13.73
N GLY A 470 -25.44 1.90 -13.11
CA GLY A 470 -24.74 0.66 -13.49
C GLY A 470 -23.91 0.72 -14.77
N GLY A 471 -23.32 1.87 -15.10
CA GLY A 471 -22.41 2.04 -16.22
C GLY A 471 -21.07 2.67 -15.83
N CYS A 472 -20.02 2.35 -16.59
CA CYS A 472 -18.74 3.05 -16.46
C CYS A 472 -18.81 4.39 -17.20
N LEU A 473 -18.38 5.46 -16.55
CA LEU A 473 -18.41 6.80 -17.11
C LEU A 473 -17.08 7.15 -17.78
N PHE A 474 -17.15 7.68 -18.99
CA PHE A 474 -15.98 8.14 -19.74
C PHE A 474 -16.19 9.57 -20.23
N LEU A 475 -15.19 10.42 -20.05
CA LEU A 475 -15.10 11.70 -20.74
C LEU A 475 -14.65 11.43 -22.17
N VAL A 476 -15.25 12.08 -23.18
CA VAL A 476 -14.80 11.98 -24.58
C VAL A 476 -14.04 13.26 -24.91
N PRO A 477 -12.69 13.30 -24.78
CA PRO A 477 -11.92 14.51 -25.05
C PRO A 477 -12.06 14.89 -26.51
N SER A 478 -12.16 16.19 -26.78
CA SER A 478 -12.22 16.72 -28.16
C SER A 478 -13.34 16.11 -28.99
N ALA A 479 -14.44 15.71 -28.33
CA ALA A 479 -15.64 15.28 -29.01
C ALA A 479 -16.06 16.36 -30.01
N ASN A 480 -16.24 16.00 -31.28
CA ASN A 480 -16.93 16.88 -32.22
C ASN A 480 -18.37 17.06 -31.69
N PHE A 481 -18.58 18.12 -30.92
CA PHE A 481 -19.80 18.32 -30.18
C PHE A 481 -21.02 18.29 -31.11
N GLY A 482 -20.91 18.91 -32.29
CA GLY A 482 -21.95 18.88 -33.32
C GLY A 482 -22.27 17.48 -33.85
N PHE A 483 -21.31 16.54 -33.81
CA PHE A 483 -21.54 15.14 -34.15
C PHE A 483 -22.24 14.39 -33.01
N TYR A 484 -21.66 14.39 -31.80
CA TYR A 484 -22.17 13.58 -30.67
C TYR A 484 -23.48 14.12 -30.09
N SER A 485 -23.68 15.44 -30.09
CA SER A 485 -24.92 16.07 -29.59
C SER A 485 -26.19 15.62 -30.32
N LYS A 486 -26.07 15.10 -31.55
CA LYS A 486 -27.19 14.60 -32.35
C LYS A 486 -27.86 13.35 -31.75
N PHE A 487 -27.14 12.61 -30.92
CA PHE A 487 -27.61 11.39 -30.28
C PHE A 487 -27.28 11.33 -28.78
N ALA A 488 -26.67 12.38 -28.22
CA ALA A 488 -26.47 12.50 -26.79
C ALA A 488 -27.77 12.94 -26.09
N ALA A 489 -28.12 12.25 -25.00
CA ALA A 489 -29.25 12.62 -24.17
C ALA A 489 -28.88 13.80 -23.24
N PRO A 490 -29.77 14.77 -23.01
CA PRO A 490 -29.66 15.67 -21.86
C PRO A 490 -29.68 14.88 -20.54
N VAL A 491 -28.95 15.37 -19.54
CA VAL A 491 -28.96 14.78 -18.18
C VAL A 491 -30.40 14.61 -17.67
N GLY A 492 -30.71 13.43 -17.13
CA GLY A 492 -32.03 13.06 -16.62
C GLY A 492 -32.99 12.48 -17.67
N GLN A 493 -32.67 12.54 -18.97
CA GLN A 493 -33.47 11.87 -20.00
C GLN A 493 -33.07 10.41 -20.20
N ALA A 494 -33.98 9.60 -20.73
CA ALA A 494 -33.74 8.20 -21.03
C ALA A 494 -32.56 8.02 -22.00
N LEU A 495 -31.63 7.14 -21.64
CA LEU A 495 -30.44 6.86 -22.43
C LEU A 495 -30.75 5.96 -23.63
N VAL A 496 -30.20 6.31 -24.80
CA VAL A 496 -30.21 5.46 -26.00
C VAL A 496 -28.86 4.75 -26.09
N TYR A 497 -28.86 3.44 -25.87
CA TYR A 497 -27.64 2.64 -25.92
C TYR A 497 -27.38 2.11 -27.33
N LEU A 498 -26.26 2.54 -27.90
CA LEU A 498 -25.74 2.06 -29.18
C LEU A 498 -24.83 0.84 -28.96
N PRO A 499 -24.89 -0.19 -29.82
CA PRO A 499 -23.94 -1.29 -29.76
C PRO A 499 -22.51 -0.78 -29.95
N THR A 500 -21.61 -1.16 -29.06
CA THR A 500 -20.21 -0.74 -29.08
C THR A 500 -19.27 -1.87 -28.71
N LYS A 501 -18.03 -1.80 -29.22
CA LYS A 501 -16.89 -2.52 -28.69
C LYS A 501 -16.02 -1.54 -27.92
N LEU A 502 -15.66 -1.94 -26.70
CA LEU A 502 -14.66 -1.24 -25.92
C LEU A 502 -13.30 -1.82 -26.27
N ILE A 503 -12.31 -0.97 -26.51
CA ILE A 503 -10.94 -1.40 -26.73
C ILE A 503 -10.14 -0.84 -25.55
N LEU A 504 -9.77 -1.74 -24.64
CA LEU A 504 -9.00 -1.43 -23.45
C LEU A 504 -7.52 -1.64 -23.72
N HIS A 505 -6.72 -0.59 -23.54
CA HIS A 505 -5.28 -0.71 -23.50
C HIS A 505 -4.82 -0.71 -22.04
N VAL A 506 -4.41 -1.88 -21.53
CA VAL A 506 -3.82 -2.01 -20.19
C VAL A 506 -2.31 -1.79 -20.32
N PRO A 507 -1.77 -0.66 -19.86
CA PRO A 507 -0.37 -0.32 -20.11
C PRO A 507 0.58 -1.22 -19.32
N GLN A 508 1.46 -1.92 -20.03
CA GLN A 508 2.51 -2.75 -19.39
C GLN A 508 3.57 -1.93 -18.64
N SER A 509 3.78 -0.68 -19.04
CA SER A 509 4.87 0.17 -18.54
C SER A 509 4.82 0.41 -17.04
N GLY A 510 3.63 0.46 -16.44
CA GLY A 510 3.45 0.61 -15.00
C GLY A 510 4.04 -0.57 -14.22
N ALA A 511 3.66 -1.78 -14.60
CA ALA A 511 4.15 -3.00 -13.96
C ALA A 511 5.62 -3.28 -14.29
N GLN A 512 6.05 -3.03 -15.53
CA GLN A 512 7.45 -3.15 -15.92
C GLN A 512 8.36 -2.23 -15.09
N ARG A 513 7.95 -0.98 -14.84
CA ARG A 513 8.71 -0.07 -13.96
C ARG A 513 8.86 -0.61 -12.54
N GLN A 514 7.83 -1.24 -11.98
CA GLN A 514 7.89 -1.86 -10.65
C GLN A 514 8.83 -3.07 -10.65
N VAL A 515 8.72 -3.95 -11.65
CA VAL A 515 9.60 -5.12 -11.83
C VAL A 515 11.06 -4.68 -11.95
N ASP A 516 11.35 -3.71 -12.81
CA ASP A 516 12.70 -3.19 -12.99
C ASP A 516 13.25 -2.55 -11.71
N ALA A 517 12.42 -1.82 -10.96
CA ALA A 517 12.84 -1.20 -9.71
C ALA A 517 13.26 -2.25 -8.68
N VAL A 518 12.47 -3.33 -8.54
CA VAL A 518 12.78 -4.47 -7.67
C VAL A 518 14.07 -5.18 -8.11
N ASN A 519 14.25 -5.40 -9.41
CA ASN A 519 15.47 -6.01 -9.96
C ASN A 519 16.71 -5.16 -9.69
N ARG A 520 16.66 -3.85 -9.99
CA ARG A 520 17.77 -2.92 -9.72
C ARG A 520 18.12 -2.86 -8.24
N LEU A 521 17.12 -2.77 -7.36
CA LEU A 521 17.33 -2.78 -5.91
C LEU A 521 18.06 -4.04 -5.42
N SER A 522 17.84 -5.16 -6.11
CA SER A 522 18.41 -6.47 -5.78
C SER A 522 19.81 -6.69 -6.36
N GLU A 523 20.10 -6.13 -7.53
CA GLU A 523 21.34 -6.40 -8.29
C GLU A 523 22.37 -5.28 -8.22
N GLN A 524 21.93 -4.02 -8.10
CA GLN A 524 22.81 -2.86 -8.22
C GLN A 524 23.49 -2.54 -6.89
N GLU A 525 24.83 -2.59 -6.88
CA GLU A 525 25.64 -2.37 -5.68
C GLU A 525 25.40 -1.00 -5.03
N SER A 526 25.21 0.05 -5.83
CA SER A 526 24.93 1.41 -5.31
C SER A 526 23.61 1.51 -4.53
N LEU A 527 22.69 0.55 -4.73
CA LEU A 527 21.43 0.44 -4.00
C LEU A 527 21.53 -0.57 -2.84
N GLY A 528 22.68 -1.22 -2.65
CA GLY A 528 22.91 -2.24 -1.62
C GLY A 528 22.57 -1.76 -0.20
N LYS A 529 22.74 -0.47 0.09
CA LYS A 529 22.37 0.15 1.37
C LYS A 529 20.88 0.02 1.73
N TRP A 530 20.02 -0.18 0.74
CA TRP A 530 18.57 -0.37 0.93
C TRP A 530 18.17 -1.83 1.09
N GLN A 531 19.04 -2.79 0.76
CA GLN A 531 18.73 -4.22 0.88
C GLN A 531 18.42 -4.65 2.32
N PRO A 532 19.09 -4.16 3.38
CA PRO A 532 18.68 -4.46 4.76
C PRO A 532 17.26 -3.99 5.09
N LEU A 533 16.79 -2.90 4.48
CA LEU A 533 15.42 -2.39 4.64
C LEU A 533 14.42 -3.23 3.84
N LEU A 534 14.79 -3.65 2.63
CA LEU A 534 14.01 -4.60 1.83
C LEU A 534 13.80 -5.92 2.61
N LEU A 535 14.89 -6.53 3.08
CA LEU A 535 14.88 -7.79 3.84
C LEU A 535 14.18 -7.66 5.18
N ASN A 536 14.35 -6.53 5.86
CA ASN A 536 13.70 -6.18 7.12
C ASN A 536 13.91 -7.21 8.24
N HIS A 537 15.16 -7.67 8.40
CA HIS A 537 15.55 -8.67 9.39
C HIS A 537 15.71 -8.15 10.82
N ARG A 538 15.86 -6.84 11.04
CA ARG A 538 16.00 -6.27 12.39
C ARG A 538 14.68 -5.66 12.83
N ALA A 539 14.24 -6.01 14.03
CA ALA A 539 12.99 -5.53 14.62
C ALA A 539 13.27 -4.56 15.77
N GLY A 540 12.22 -3.87 16.21
CA GLY A 540 12.28 -3.00 17.37
C GLY A 540 12.58 -1.54 17.03
N LYS A 541 12.53 -0.70 18.07
CA LYS A 541 12.74 0.74 17.98
C LYS A 541 14.16 1.01 17.47
N ARG A 542 14.29 1.20 16.17
CA ARG A 542 15.53 1.73 15.60
C ARG A 542 15.70 3.16 16.15
N PRO A 543 16.93 3.59 16.46
CA PRO A 543 17.15 5.00 16.70
C PRO A 543 16.61 5.72 15.48
N MET A 544 15.87 6.79 15.73
CA MET A 544 15.43 7.66 14.66
C MET A 544 16.70 8.21 14.02
N VAL A 545 17.00 7.72 12.83
CA VAL A 545 18.15 8.19 12.07
C VAL A 545 17.79 9.59 11.61
N ASP A 546 18.75 10.51 11.67
CA ASP A 546 18.64 11.80 11.02
C ASP A 546 19.06 11.69 9.55
N PRO A 547 18.14 11.65 8.56
CA PRO A 547 18.57 11.68 7.18
C PRO A 547 19.32 12.96 6.79
N THR A 548 19.42 13.99 7.66
CA THR A 548 20.14 15.26 7.37
C THR A 548 21.56 15.19 7.88
N ALA A 549 21.89 14.22 8.74
CA ALA A 549 23.24 14.03 9.23
C ALA A 549 24.30 14.01 8.09
N PRO A 550 24.02 13.43 6.90
CA PRO A 550 24.96 13.49 5.78
C PRO A 550 25.04 14.84 5.05
N LEU A 551 24.07 15.74 5.23
CA LEU A 551 23.98 17.01 4.49
C LEU A 551 24.97 18.08 5.00
N ASN A 552 25.60 17.87 6.16
CA ASN A 552 26.59 18.78 6.76
C ASN A 552 26.20 20.28 6.86
N PRO A 553 24.94 20.69 7.11
CA PRO A 553 24.73 22.02 7.69
C PRO A 553 25.24 21.98 9.14
N ALA A 554 25.78 23.08 9.66
CA ALA A 554 26.00 23.19 11.09
C ALA A 554 24.64 22.94 11.78
N ALA A 555 24.49 21.82 12.50
CA ALA A 555 23.19 21.35 13.02
C ALA A 555 22.40 22.46 13.73
N GLY A 556 23.10 23.41 14.37
CA GLY A 556 22.52 24.60 14.98
C GLY A 556 21.69 25.51 14.05
N VAL A 557 22.01 25.60 12.75
CA VAL A 557 21.27 26.43 11.78
C VAL A 557 19.91 25.82 11.46
N VAL A 558 19.87 24.51 11.16
CA VAL A 558 18.62 23.79 10.92
C VAL A 558 17.77 23.80 12.19
N MET A 559 18.38 23.52 13.35
CA MET A 559 17.67 23.53 14.64
C MET A 559 17.08 24.89 14.98
N SER A 560 17.84 25.97 14.81
CA SER A 560 17.37 27.34 15.06
C SER A 560 16.14 27.66 14.21
N LYS A 561 16.12 27.23 12.95
CA LYS A 561 15.02 27.48 12.01
C LYS A 561 13.79 26.61 12.27
N VAL A 562 13.98 25.34 12.66
CA VAL A 562 12.88 24.49 13.13
C VAL A 562 12.23 25.09 14.37
N GLN A 563 13.03 25.55 15.34
CA GLN A 563 12.51 26.22 16.54
C GLN A 563 11.81 27.54 16.20
N GLU A 564 12.32 28.31 15.24
CA GLU A 564 11.66 29.51 14.72
C GLU A 564 10.27 29.21 14.14
N VAL A 565 10.11 28.12 13.39
CA VAL A 565 8.81 27.70 12.83
C VAL A 565 7.88 27.15 13.91
N ILE A 566 8.41 26.35 14.85
CA ILE A 566 7.63 25.84 15.99
C ILE A 566 7.11 27.00 16.84
N GLY A 567 7.89 28.06 17.04
CA GLY A 567 7.49 29.23 17.83
C GLY A 567 6.49 30.16 17.17
N LYS A 568 6.22 30.03 15.85
CA LYS A 568 5.35 30.93 15.09
C LYS A 568 3.90 30.47 14.95
N LEU A 569 3.62 29.21 15.27
CA LEU A 569 2.30 28.60 15.06
C LEU A 569 1.87 27.82 16.30
N ASP A 570 0.57 27.78 16.57
CA ASP A 570 -0.01 26.96 17.63
C ASP A 570 -0.09 25.49 17.20
N TRP A 571 1.01 24.78 17.41
CA TRP A 571 1.10 23.34 17.17
C TRP A 571 0.62 22.54 18.37
N SER A 572 -0.04 21.41 18.12
CA SER A 572 -0.36 20.44 19.17
C SER A 572 0.87 19.69 19.69
N GLU A 573 0.78 19.03 20.85
CA GLU A 573 1.92 18.26 21.37
C GLU A 573 2.30 17.08 20.47
N SER A 574 1.36 16.49 19.73
CA SER A 574 1.68 15.44 18.75
C SER A 574 2.34 16.01 17.49
N GLN A 575 1.92 17.19 17.02
CA GLN A 575 2.58 17.92 15.93
C GLN A 575 3.95 18.44 16.36
N LYS A 576 4.09 18.94 17.59
CA LYS A 576 5.38 19.28 18.18
C LYS A 576 6.23 18.04 18.35
N ALA A 577 5.70 16.91 18.80
CA ALA A 577 6.45 15.66 18.89
C ALA A 577 6.87 15.17 17.51
N CYS A 578 6.02 15.32 16.48
CA CYS A 578 6.38 15.11 15.09
C CYS A 578 7.51 16.08 14.70
N LEU A 579 7.33 17.40 14.79
CA LEU A 579 8.32 18.45 14.51
C LEU A 579 9.62 18.35 15.34
N LYS A 580 9.54 17.79 16.55
CA LYS A 580 10.68 17.50 17.42
C LYS A 580 11.33 16.17 17.07
N SER A 581 10.57 15.17 16.64
CA SER A 581 11.14 13.97 16.02
C SER A 581 11.78 14.29 14.66
N LEU A 582 11.30 15.37 14.05
CA LEU A 582 11.89 16.05 12.92
C LEU A 582 13.14 16.91 13.32
N GLN A 583 13.56 16.92 14.60
CA GLN A 583 14.93 17.30 15.02
C GLN A 583 15.99 16.30 14.55
N SER A 584 15.55 15.16 14.01
CA SER A 584 16.34 14.29 13.16
C SER A 584 15.70 14.14 11.77
N PHE A 585 15.04 15.17 11.24
CA PHE A 585 14.84 15.48 9.80
C PHE A 585 13.71 16.51 9.64
N PRO A 586 13.80 17.57 8.83
CA PRO A 586 12.71 18.55 8.70
C PRO A 586 11.52 18.01 7.88
N ALA A 587 10.27 18.17 8.35
CA ALA A 587 9.09 18.59 7.55
C ALA A 587 7.73 18.48 8.26
N ASP A 588 7.06 19.61 8.49
CA ASP A 588 5.59 19.72 8.24
C ASP A 588 5.09 21.17 8.01
N ALA A 589 5.97 22.11 7.62
CA ALA A 589 5.58 23.48 7.22
C ALA A 589 6.32 23.98 5.96
N ILE A 590 6.79 23.05 5.13
CA ILE A 590 7.97 23.28 4.28
C ILE A 590 7.68 24.04 2.98
N CYS A 591 6.47 24.02 2.41
CA CYS A 591 6.29 24.58 1.07
C CYS A 591 6.29 26.11 1.04
N GLU A 592 5.60 26.78 1.97
CA GLU A 592 5.76 28.23 2.15
C GLU A 592 7.11 28.59 2.78
N SER A 593 7.70 27.67 3.55
CA SER A 593 8.97 27.90 4.24
C SER A 593 10.19 27.68 3.35
N MET A 594 10.12 26.94 2.24
CA MET A 594 11.23 26.67 1.32
C MET A 594 11.42 27.77 0.30
N ASP A 595 10.34 28.27 -0.31
CA ASP A 595 10.40 29.49 -1.11
C ASP A 595 10.83 30.69 -0.24
N LYS A 596 10.54 30.63 1.07
CA LYS A 596 11.01 31.58 2.07
C LYS A 596 12.44 31.28 2.53
N TRP A 597 12.87 30.02 2.56
CA TRP A 597 14.24 29.59 2.87
C TRP A 597 15.18 30.08 1.79
N GLU A 598 14.92 29.74 0.53
CA GLU A 598 15.72 30.19 -0.62
C GLU A 598 15.77 31.73 -0.67
N ARG A 599 14.65 32.42 -0.40
CA ARG A 599 14.62 33.89 -0.27
C ARG A 599 15.43 34.44 0.90
N LEU A 600 15.52 33.74 2.03
CA LEU A 600 16.19 34.22 3.24
C LEU A 600 17.68 33.85 3.31
N THR A 601 18.08 32.73 2.70
CA THR A 601 19.44 32.19 2.83
C THR A 601 20.24 32.26 1.53
N GLY A 602 19.58 32.37 0.37
CA GLY A 602 20.23 32.22 -0.93
C GLY A 602 20.65 30.79 -1.26
N GLU A 603 20.31 29.81 -0.41
CA GLU A 603 20.67 28.39 -0.60
C GLU A 603 19.49 27.61 -1.18
N ASN A 604 19.73 26.96 -2.32
CA ASN A 604 18.71 26.20 -3.05
C ASN A 604 18.65 24.74 -2.56
N LEU A 605 17.63 24.45 -1.77
CA LEU A 605 17.27 23.09 -1.39
C LEU A 605 16.31 22.54 -2.44
N ASN A 606 16.81 21.87 -3.49
CA ASN A 606 16.00 21.30 -4.59
C ASN A 606 15.05 20.17 -4.11
N PRO A 607 13.77 20.43 -3.77
CA PRO A 607 12.88 19.42 -3.21
C PRO A 607 12.01 18.84 -4.33
N ILE A 608 11.98 17.51 -4.49
CA ILE A 608 10.96 16.90 -5.34
C ILE A 608 9.75 16.51 -4.51
N ARG A 609 8.59 16.96 -5.00
CA ARG A 609 7.29 16.39 -4.72
C ARG A 609 7.03 15.31 -5.77
N VAL A 610 6.98 14.04 -5.36
CA VAL A 610 6.46 12.98 -6.25
C VAL A 610 4.97 12.87 -5.98
N TYR A 611 4.14 13.41 -6.88
CA TYR A 611 2.70 13.23 -6.80
C TYR A 611 2.29 12.03 -7.66
N ARG A 612 1.07 11.53 -7.48
CA ARG A 612 0.49 10.67 -8.52
C ARG A 612 0.42 11.45 -9.84
N PRO A 613 0.63 10.84 -11.02
CA PRO A 613 0.63 11.57 -12.29
C PRO A 613 -0.56 12.53 -12.51
N PHE A 614 -1.75 12.16 -12.00
CA PHE A 614 -2.97 12.97 -12.06
C PHE A 614 -3.03 14.09 -11.00
N SER A 615 -2.41 13.87 -9.84
CA SER A 615 -2.26 14.87 -8.77
C SER A 615 -1.15 15.87 -9.10
N GLU A 616 -0.13 15.44 -9.85
CA GLU A 616 0.99 16.24 -10.36
C GLU A 616 0.49 17.33 -11.33
N SER A 617 -0.35 16.94 -12.30
CA SER A 617 -0.98 17.87 -13.26
C SER A 617 -1.91 18.88 -12.58
N LYS A 618 -2.52 18.53 -11.43
CA LYS A 618 -3.36 19.45 -10.63
C LYS A 618 -2.53 20.35 -9.71
N ALA A 619 -1.45 19.86 -9.10
CA ALA A 619 -0.56 20.63 -8.24
C ALA A 619 0.12 21.78 -9.03
N PHE A 620 0.52 21.54 -10.28
CA PHE A 620 1.04 22.59 -11.17
C PHE A 620 0.02 23.70 -11.46
N LYS A 621 -1.28 23.39 -11.60
CA LYS A 621 -2.35 24.39 -11.79
C LYS A 621 -2.51 25.34 -10.60
N THR A 622 -2.24 24.84 -9.39
CA THR A 622 -2.52 25.56 -8.14
C THR A 622 -1.35 26.41 -7.67
N HIS A 623 -0.11 25.97 -7.96
CA HIS A 623 1.11 26.65 -7.50
C HIS A 623 1.78 27.57 -8.53
N GLY A 624 1.35 27.56 -9.79
CA GLY A 624 1.85 28.46 -10.83
C GLY A 624 1.23 29.87 -10.83
N ARG A 625 0.24 30.14 -9.96
CA ARG A 625 -0.37 31.48 -9.85
C ARG A 625 0.37 32.27 -8.77
N SER A 626 1.15 33.28 -9.17
CA SER A 626 1.54 34.30 -8.21
C SER A 626 0.26 34.99 -7.71
N ARG A 627 0.14 35.10 -6.40
CA ARG A 627 -0.99 35.76 -5.74
C ARG A 627 -0.85 37.26 -5.99
N LYS A 628 -1.24 37.72 -7.19
CA LYS A 628 -1.55 39.12 -7.41
C LYS A 628 -2.86 39.42 -6.70
N GLU A 629 -2.84 40.47 -5.90
CA GLU A 629 -3.99 41.01 -5.20
C GLU A 629 -5.17 41.13 -6.16
N HIS A 630 -6.33 40.63 -5.72
CA HIS A 630 -7.59 40.80 -6.41
C HIS A 630 -7.94 42.31 -6.41
N THR A 631 -7.61 43.00 -7.50
CA THR A 631 -8.35 44.19 -7.91
C THR A 631 -9.44 43.74 -8.87
N GLU A 632 -10.68 44.04 -8.52
CA GLU A 632 -11.88 43.83 -9.32
C GLU A 632 -11.70 44.49 -10.70
N ASN A 633 -11.52 43.67 -11.73
CA ASN A 633 -11.83 44.05 -13.10
C ASN A 633 -12.33 42.80 -13.83
N GLU A 634 -13.63 42.78 -14.10
CA GLU A 634 -14.28 41.80 -14.96
C GLU A 634 -13.76 41.95 -16.40
N GLY A 635 -13.47 40.82 -17.05
CA GLY A 635 -13.31 40.77 -18.52
C GLY A 635 -11.99 40.22 -19.04
N ALA A 636 -11.67 38.96 -18.75
CA ALA A 636 -10.96 38.03 -19.64
C ALA A 636 -10.86 36.65 -18.95
N GLU A 637 -11.94 35.86 -19.03
CA GLU A 637 -11.85 34.42 -18.76
C GLU A 637 -11.05 33.78 -19.89
N ILE A 638 -9.78 33.43 -19.61
CA ILE A 638 -9.02 32.51 -20.46
C ILE A 638 -9.66 31.13 -20.26
N ASP A 639 -10.19 30.57 -21.35
CA ASP A 639 -10.91 29.30 -21.38
C ASP A 639 -10.04 28.17 -20.81
N SER A 640 -10.46 27.65 -19.66
CA SER A 640 -9.69 26.70 -18.84
C SER A 640 -9.68 25.27 -19.40
N ASP A 641 -10.42 25.01 -20.48
CA ASP A 641 -10.61 23.67 -21.06
C ASP A 641 -9.46 23.24 -22.01
N GLU A 642 -8.65 24.18 -22.51
CA GLU A 642 -7.57 23.92 -23.50
C GLU A 642 -6.40 23.10 -22.91
N PHE A 643 -6.16 23.15 -21.60
CA PHE A 643 -5.06 22.43 -20.94
C PHE A 643 -5.34 20.93 -20.69
N THR A 644 -6.60 20.49 -20.80
CA THR A 644 -7.01 19.10 -20.54
C THR A 644 -7.11 18.25 -21.81
N SER A 645 -7.10 18.87 -22.99
CA SER A 645 -7.30 18.20 -24.29
C SER A 645 -5.99 17.80 -25.00
N ALA A 646 -4.82 18.07 -24.42
CA ALA A 646 -3.52 17.89 -25.06
C ALA A 646 -2.91 16.46 -25.00
N GLU A 647 -3.59 15.47 -24.41
CA GLU A 647 -3.14 14.07 -24.49
C GLU A 647 -3.57 13.45 -25.83
N ILE A 648 -2.74 13.66 -26.86
CA ILE A 648 -2.83 12.89 -28.10
C ILE A 648 -2.27 11.49 -27.81
N PRO A 649 -2.95 10.40 -28.20
CA PRO A 649 -2.27 9.13 -28.37
C PRO A 649 -1.31 9.30 -29.56
N LEU A 650 0.00 9.26 -29.30
CA LEU A 650 0.94 8.91 -30.37
C LEU A 650 0.41 7.62 -30.98
N ASN A 651 0.16 7.61 -32.29
CA ASN A 651 -0.08 6.36 -33.00
C ASN A 651 1.12 5.46 -32.70
N GLU A 652 0.89 4.31 -32.09
CA GLU A 652 1.93 3.33 -31.77
C GLU A 652 2.62 2.75 -33.03
N GLU A 653 2.12 3.10 -34.22
CA GLU A 653 2.70 2.78 -35.53
C GLU A 653 3.51 3.94 -36.15
N GLY A 654 3.71 5.06 -35.43
CA GLY A 654 4.61 6.14 -35.85
C GLY A 654 6.07 5.85 -35.49
N GLU A 655 7.01 6.37 -36.29
CA GLU A 655 8.44 6.34 -35.96
C GLU A 655 8.69 6.83 -34.53
N ASP A 656 9.61 6.19 -33.79
CA ASP A 656 10.03 6.60 -32.45
C ASP A 656 10.48 8.07 -32.48
N VAL A 657 9.58 8.97 -32.08
CA VAL A 657 9.86 10.40 -32.07
C VAL A 657 10.84 10.68 -30.94
N ASP A 658 12.03 11.17 -31.28
CA ASP A 658 13.00 11.67 -30.31
C ASP A 658 12.40 12.92 -29.62
N MET A 659 11.75 12.70 -28.47
CA MET A 659 11.11 13.77 -27.71
C MET A 659 12.09 14.86 -27.26
N LEU A 660 13.39 14.56 -27.16
CA LEU A 660 14.42 15.58 -26.89
C LEU A 660 14.69 16.43 -28.12
N ALA A 661 14.69 15.85 -29.32
CA ALA A 661 14.78 16.60 -30.57
C ALA A 661 13.55 17.50 -30.76
N GLU A 662 12.34 16.99 -30.51
CA GLU A 662 11.12 17.80 -30.55
C GLU A 662 11.12 18.91 -29.49
N PHE A 663 11.55 18.63 -28.26
CA PHE A 663 11.69 19.67 -27.25
C PHE A 663 12.69 20.75 -27.68
N ARG A 664 13.86 20.38 -28.22
CA ARG A 664 14.84 21.36 -28.74
C ARG A 664 14.24 22.18 -29.87
N ARG A 665 13.46 21.55 -30.77
CA ARG A 665 12.71 22.22 -31.84
C ARG A 665 11.79 23.30 -31.28
N TYR A 666 10.97 22.98 -30.26
CA TYR A 666 10.05 23.97 -29.68
C TYR A 666 10.73 25.00 -28.78
N VAL A 667 11.84 24.66 -28.13
CA VAL A 667 12.66 25.66 -27.41
C VAL A 667 13.22 26.68 -28.40
N ASN A 668 13.71 26.26 -29.56
CA ASN A 668 14.15 27.19 -30.62
C ASN A 668 12.96 28.01 -31.14
N LEU A 669 11.80 27.39 -31.34
CA LEU A 669 10.60 28.10 -31.78
C LEU A 669 10.12 29.16 -30.76
N LEU A 670 10.26 28.87 -29.45
CA LEU A 670 9.97 29.83 -28.36
C LEU A 670 10.97 30.99 -28.33
N GLN A 671 12.18 30.81 -28.87
CA GLN A 671 13.15 31.91 -29.02
C GLN A 671 12.79 32.81 -30.21
N GLU A 672 12.16 32.28 -31.24
CA GLU A 672 11.78 33.02 -32.45
C GLU A 672 10.45 33.77 -32.29
N ARG A 673 9.47 33.19 -31.58
CA ARG A 673 8.13 33.78 -31.40
C ARG A 673 7.53 33.39 -30.04
N PRO A 674 6.66 34.23 -29.45
CA PRO A 674 6.01 33.90 -28.19
C PRO A 674 5.07 32.70 -28.36
N PHE A 675 4.85 31.94 -27.29
CA PHE A 675 4.03 30.73 -27.30
C PHE A 675 2.58 30.96 -27.79
N GLY A 676 2.04 32.16 -27.56
CA GLY A 676 0.71 32.57 -28.05
C GLY A 676 0.61 32.65 -29.58
N ASP A 677 1.74 32.77 -30.28
CA ASP A 677 1.81 32.86 -31.74
C ASP A 677 2.11 31.49 -32.37
N PHE A 678 2.15 30.42 -31.57
CA PHE A 678 2.27 29.07 -32.10
C PHE A 678 0.95 28.67 -32.75
N GLU A 679 1.03 28.06 -33.92
CA GLU A 679 -0.07 27.31 -34.51
C GLU A 679 -0.59 26.29 -33.49
N GLU A 680 -1.91 26.07 -33.44
CA GLU A 680 -2.55 25.20 -32.44
C GLU A 680 -1.90 23.82 -32.36
N GLU A 681 -1.52 23.25 -33.51
CA GLU A 681 -0.83 21.97 -33.58
C GLU A 681 0.59 22.02 -32.97
N ASP A 682 1.38 23.05 -33.28
CA ASP A 682 2.71 23.24 -32.70
C ASP A 682 2.61 23.52 -31.21
N ARG A 683 1.62 24.30 -30.76
CA ARG A 683 1.36 24.60 -29.35
C ARG A 683 1.08 23.31 -28.56
N ARG A 684 0.22 22.45 -29.10
CA ARG A 684 -0.13 21.16 -28.50
C ARG A 684 1.05 20.19 -28.47
N LYS A 685 1.81 20.07 -29.56
CA LYS A 685 3.01 19.22 -29.61
C LYS A 685 4.12 19.74 -28.71
N ALA A 686 4.27 21.07 -28.62
CA ALA A 686 5.19 21.72 -27.70
C ALA A 686 4.85 21.37 -26.26
N LEU A 687 3.58 21.51 -25.83
CA LEU A 687 3.15 21.14 -24.47
C LEU A 687 3.43 19.66 -24.16
N LEU A 688 3.13 18.76 -25.11
CA LEU A 688 3.42 17.34 -24.96
C LEU A 688 4.93 17.09 -24.84
N ALA A 689 5.74 17.72 -25.68
CA ALA A 689 7.20 17.64 -25.62
C ALA A 689 7.75 18.18 -24.30
N PHE A 690 7.28 19.34 -23.85
CA PHE A 690 7.63 19.92 -22.55
C PHE A 690 7.24 19.01 -21.38
N GLN A 691 6.05 18.40 -21.42
CA GLN A 691 5.60 17.47 -20.38
C GLN A 691 6.42 16.18 -20.35
N LYS A 692 6.73 15.59 -21.51
CA LYS A 692 7.53 14.36 -21.61
C LYS A 692 8.99 14.62 -21.24
N VAL A 693 9.58 15.70 -21.74
CA VAL A 693 10.98 16.04 -21.49
C VAL A 693 11.18 16.57 -20.07
N SER A 694 10.23 17.28 -19.47
CA SER A 694 10.33 17.63 -18.04
C SER A 694 10.38 16.39 -17.16
N GLN A 695 9.58 15.36 -17.43
CA GLN A 695 9.67 14.08 -16.72
C GLN A 695 11.04 13.41 -16.90
N MET A 696 11.58 13.42 -18.12
CA MET A 696 12.91 12.87 -18.39
C MET A 696 14.03 13.68 -17.72
N LEU A 697 14.01 15.00 -17.83
CA LEU A 697 14.99 15.91 -17.24
C LEU A 697 14.96 15.84 -15.71
N ILE A 698 13.78 15.70 -15.11
CA ILE A 698 13.66 15.42 -13.68
C ILE A 698 14.34 14.09 -13.37
N ALA A 699 14.03 13.00 -14.07
CA ALA A 699 14.63 11.70 -13.78
C ALA A 699 16.16 11.66 -13.98
N THR A 700 16.71 12.37 -14.97
CA THR A 700 18.13 12.34 -15.33
C THR A 700 18.99 13.37 -14.59
N ASN A 701 18.48 14.58 -14.36
CA ASN A 701 19.27 15.63 -13.72
C ASN A 701 18.95 15.82 -12.23
N PHE A 702 17.88 15.22 -11.72
CA PHE A 702 17.56 15.36 -10.31
C PHE A 702 18.63 14.75 -9.42
N GLY A 703 19.03 15.50 -8.40
CA GLY A 703 20.11 15.13 -7.49
C GLY A 703 21.51 15.42 -8.04
N LEU A 704 21.65 15.90 -9.28
CA LEU A 704 22.94 16.33 -9.81
C LEU A 704 23.42 17.56 -9.03
N GLY A 705 24.56 17.43 -8.36
CA GLY A 705 25.09 18.46 -7.44
C GLY A 705 24.48 18.46 -6.04
N ALA A 706 23.39 17.72 -5.77
CA ALA A 706 22.83 17.61 -4.42
C ALA A 706 23.78 16.88 -3.44
N LEU A 707 23.82 17.32 -2.18
CA LEU A 707 24.56 16.64 -1.10
C LEU A 707 23.86 15.34 -0.65
N GLY A 708 22.54 15.29 -0.77
CA GLY A 708 21.72 14.13 -0.47
C GLY A 708 20.29 14.34 -0.96
N VAL A 709 19.56 13.25 -1.13
CA VAL A 709 18.16 13.24 -1.58
C VAL A 709 17.30 12.55 -0.53
N ILE A 710 16.19 13.19 -0.13
CA ILE A 710 15.18 12.57 0.73
C ILE A 710 13.91 12.42 -0.07
N ILE A 711 13.34 11.23 -0.02
CA ILE A 711 12.08 10.91 -0.69
C ILE A 711 10.96 11.00 0.35
N ILE A 712 10.00 11.89 0.14
CA ILE A 712 8.77 11.96 0.94
C ILE A 712 7.64 11.37 0.11
N ARG A 713 6.90 10.40 0.68
CA ARG A 713 5.81 9.69 0.00
C ARG A 713 4.54 9.80 0.79
N ASP A 714 3.60 10.59 0.27
CA ASP A 714 2.27 10.73 0.85
C ASP A 714 1.33 9.60 0.38
N GLU A 715 0.36 9.27 1.23
CA GLU A 715 -0.63 8.20 1.02
C GLU A 715 -0.02 6.84 0.64
N ASP A 716 1.18 6.55 1.15
CA ASP A 716 1.98 5.38 0.78
C ASP A 716 1.34 4.06 1.22
N THR A 717 0.43 4.11 2.20
CA THR A 717 -0.38 2.96 2.61
C THR A 717 -1.41 2.51 1.57
N LYS A 718 -1.60 3.28 0.49
CA LYS A 718 -2.37 2.86 -0.71
C LYS A 718 -1.52 2.23 -1.80
N GLU A 719 -0.19 2.27 -1.68
CA GLU A 719 0.71 1.86 -2.74
C GLU A 719 1.27 0.47 -2.49
N THR A 720 1.45 -0.31 -3.56
CA THR A 720 2.14 -1.59 -3.44
C THR A 720 3.59 -1.35 -3.03
N GLU A 721 4.19 -2.29 -2.30
CA GLU A 721 5.59 -2.18 -1.90
C GLU A 721 6.53 -2.02 -3.11
N ALA A 722 6.28 -2.73 -4.21
CA ALA A 722 7.11 -2.60 -5.41
C ALA A 722 7.04 -1.18 -6.02
N ASN A 723 5.86 -0.54 -5.98
CA ASN A 723 5.72 0.86 -6.39
C ASN A 723 6.52 1.80 -5.48
N SER A 724 6.72 1.40 -4.22
CA SER A 724 7.48 2.20 -3.25
C SER A 724 8.97 2.29 -3.54
N TRP A 725 9.50 1.29 -4.24
CA TRP A 725 10.91 1.23 -4.63
C TRP A 725 11.21 1.92 -5.96
N VAL A 726 10.20 2.27 -6.76
CA VAL A 726 10.38 2.97 -8.05
C VAL A 726 11.20 4.25 -7.91
N PRO A 727 10.86 5.22 -7.04
CA PRO A 727 11.66 6.44 -6.91
C PRO A 727 13.06 6.16 -6.33
N VAL A 728 13.26 5.07 -5.59
CA VAL A 728 14.57 4.68 -5.07
C VAL A 728 15.48 4.13 -6.17
N ALA A 729 14.93 3.30 -7.06
CA ALA A 729 15.72 2.54 -8.03
C ALA A 729 15.81 3.17 -9.43
N LYS A 730 14.93 4.11 -9.77
CA LYS A 730 14.87 4.72 -11.11
C LYS A 730 15.52 6.10 -11.21
N LEU A 731 15.83 6.77 -10.10
CA LEU A 731 16.58 8.02 -10.13
C LEU A 731 18.04 7.76 -10.57
N LEU A 732 18.55 8.61 -11.46
CA LEU A 732 19.93 8.47 -11.95
C LEU A 732 20.94 8.61 -10.80
N ASN A 733 20.71 9.57 -9.90
CA ASN A 733 21.52 9.82 -8.70
C ASN A 733 20.94 9.10 -7.47
N SER A 734 20.51 7.85 -7.64
CA SER A 734 19.90 7.06 -6.57
C SER A 734 20.86 6.71 -5.42
N ASP A 735 22.15 6.69 -5.70
CA ASP A 735 23.24 6.59 -4.72
C ASP A 735 23.21 7.76 -3.71
N ARG A 736 22.67 8.92 -4.10
CA ARG A 736 22.54 10.10 -3.23
C ARG A 736 21.32 10.10 -2.32
N ILE A 737 20.40 9.15 -2.49
CA ILE A 737 19.22 9.05 -1.62
C ILE A 737 19.68 8.68 -0.22
N CYS A 738 19.48 9.55 0.77
CA CYS A 738 19.88 9.33 2.15
C CYS A 738 18.71 8.92 3.06
N GLY A 739 17.46 9.16 2.66
CA GLY A 739 16.29 8.84 3.49
C GLY A 739 14.99 8.70 2.72
N ILE A 740 14.04 8.00 3.35
CA ILE A 740 12.65 7.87 2.89
C ILE A 740 11.74 8.20 4.07
N VAL A 741 10.82 9.14 3.87
CA VAL A 741 9.72 9.45 4.79
C VAL A 741 8.44 8.95 4.13
N SER A 742 7.77 8.01 4.78
CA SER A 742 6.53 7.43 4.30
C SER A 742 5.38 7.90 5.17
N CYS A 743 4.44 8.61 4.56
CA CYS A 743 3.26 9.16 5.20
C CYS A 743 2.03 8.38 4.71
N GLY A 744 1.10 8.10 5.62
CA GLY A 744 -0.13 7.41 5.29
C GLY A 744 -0.80 6.84 6.54
N ASP A 745 -1.98 6.30 6.34
CA ASP A 745 -2.78 5.67 7.37
C ASP A 745 -3.08 4.22 6.96
N GLU A 746 -2.50 3.25 7.68
CA GLU A 746 -2.73 1.83 7.40
C GLU A 746 -4.17 1.39 7.69
N LYS A 747 -4.96 2.22 8.38
CA LYS A 747 -6.37 2.00 8.67
C LYS A 747 -7.30 2.61 7.61
N GLN A 748 -6.77 3.38 6.66
CA GLN A 748 -7.50 3.85 5.47
C GLN A 748 -7.26 2.90 4.28
N LEU A 749 -7.57 3.31 3.04
CA LEU A 749 -7.55 2.40 1.89
C LEU A 749 -6.18 1.75 1.70
N GLN A 750 -6.22 0.45 1.42
CA GLN A 750 -5.08 -0.37 1.05
C GLN A 750 -4.87 -0.38 -0.47
N PRO A 751 -3.72 -0.90 -0.97
CA PRO A 751 -3.53 -1.07 -2.39
C PRO A 751 -4.61 -1.94 -3.02
N THR A 752 -5.13 -1.51 -4.17
CA THR A 752 -6.07 -2.32 -4.95
C THR A 752 -5.31 -3.45 -5.62
N VAL A 753 -5.48 -4.67 -5.11
CA VAL A 753 -4.98 -5.91 -5.71
C VAL A 753 -6.18 -6.72 -6.20
N ILE A 754 -6.46 -6.66 -7.50
CA ILE A 754 -7.55 -7.33 -8.24
C ILE A 754 -7.57 -8.82 -7.89
N SER A 755 -6.39 -9.46 -7.89
CA SER A 755 -6.27 -10.89 -7.61
C SER A 755 -6.74 -11.30 -6.19
N LEU A 756 -6.84 -10.37 -5.23
CA LEU A 756 -7.42 -10.64 -3.90
C LEU A 756 -8.93 -10.43 -3.83
N GLN A 757 -9.49 -9.65 -4.75
CA GLN A 757 -10.91 -9.33 -4.82
C GLN A 757 -11.69 -10.40 -5.60
N ASP A 758 -11.00 -11.13 -6.47
CA ASP A 758 -11.59 -12.22 -7.24
C ASP A 758 -12.04 -13.40 -6.37
N LYS A 759 -13.13 -14.04 -6.80
CA LYS A 759 -13.61 -15.31 -6.23
C LYS A 759 -12.57 -16.42 -6.36
N TYR A 760 -11.80 -16.40 -7.45
CA TYR A 760 -10.67 -17.29 -7.71
C TYR A 760 -9.39 -16.46 -7.72
N GLN A 761 -8.40 -16.89 -6.96
CA GLN A 761 -7.11 -16.21 -6.95
C GLN A 761 -6.26 -16.73 -8.11
N TYR A 762 -5.47 -15.86 -8.72
CA TYR A 762 -4.56 -16.21 -9.82
C TYR A 762 -3.10 -15.87 -9.50
N ASN A 763 -2.88 -14.94 -8.58
CA ASN A 763 -1.56 -14.45 -8.19
C ASN A 763 -1.21 -14.92 -6.78
N GLU A 764 -0.29 -15.86 -6.69
CA GLU A 764 0.18 -16.46 -5.43
C GLU A 764 0.82 -15.44 -4.49
N PHE A 765 1.31 -14.31 -5.00
CA PHE A 765 1.93 -13.25 -4.23
C PHE A 765 0.99 -12.06 -3.96
N ALA A 766 -0.29 -12.16 -4.35
CA ALA A 766 -1.27 -11.09 -4.15
C ALA A 766 -1.38 -10.62 -2.68
N PRO A 767 -1.32 -11.50 -1.65
CA PRO A 767 -1.27 -11.04 -0.26
C PRO A 767 -0.07 -10.14 0.04
N GLN A 768 1.11 -10.43 -0.52
CA GLN A 768 2.29 -9.57 -0.33
C GLN A 768 2.09 -8.21 -0.98
N LEU A 769 1.51 -8.13 -2.19
CA LEU A 769 1.29 -6.85 -2.86
C LEU A 769 0.33 -5.93 -2.10
N SER A 770 -0.61 -6.50 -1.34
CA SER A 770 -1.51 -5.74 -0.47
C SER A 770 -0.83 -5.20 0.79
N LEU A 771 0.34 -5.71 1.14
CA LEU A 771 1.13 -5.25 2.27
C LEU A 771 2.10 -4.15 1.79
N THR A 772 1.81 -2.91 2.14
CA THR A 772 2.65 -1.76 1.76
C THR A 772 3.99 -1.76 2.47
N LEU A 773 4.99 -1.06 1.92
CA LEU A 773 6.29 -0.89 2.57
C LEU A 773 6.12 -0.30 3.98
N ALA A 774 5.34 0.77 4.11
CA ALA A 774 5.06 1.43 5.39
C ALA A 774 4.47 0.47 6.43
N ALA A 775 3.41 -0.26 6.07
CA ALA A 775 2.76 -1.22 6.96
C ALA A 775 3.70 -2.39 7.30
N ARG A 776 4.54 -2.82 6.36
CA ARG A 776 5.54 -3.87 6.58
C ARG A 776 6.60 -3.47 7.61
N LEU A 777 7.12 -2.25 7.49
CA LEU A 777 8.10 -1.69 8.42
C LEU A 777 7.48 -1.41 9.79
N ALA A 778 6.29 -0.81 9.85
CA ALA A 778 5.57 -0.55 11.09
C ALA A 778 5.33 -1.84 11.90
N ARG A 779 4.93 -2.94 11.24
CA ARG A 779 4.72 -4.25 11.88
C ARG A 779 6.00 -4.89 12.42
N MET A 780 7.18 -4.46 11.96
CA MET A 780 8.48 -4.88 12.49
C MET A 780 8.99 -3.95 13.59
N GLY A 781 8.17 -3.01 14.06
CA GLY A 781 8.51 -2.11 15.15
C GLY A 781 9.43 -0.97 14.74
N HIS A 782 9.55 -0.68 13.43
CA HIS A 782 10.22 0.55 12.99
C HIS A 782 9.54 1.79 13.60
N PRO A 783 10.27 2.89 13.79
CA PRO A 783 9.69 4.13 14.32
C PRO A 783 8.48 4.57 13.49
N VAL A 784 7.34 4.75 14.17
CA VAL A 784 6.11 5.29 13.60
C VAL A 784 5.64 6.42 14.50
N ILE A 785 5.52 7.61 13.93
CA ILE A 785 4.90 8.75 14.61
C ILE A 785 3.43 8.74 14.25
N LYS A 786 2.57 8.62 15.26
CA LYS A 786 1.12 8.69 15.08
C LYS A 786 0.64 10.10 15.38
N LEU A 787 0.02 10.74 14.40
CA LEU A 787 -0.72 11.97 14.61
C LEU A 787 -2.10 11.60 15.17
N THR A 788 -2.35 11.98 16.42
CA THR A 788 -3.53 11.54 17.18
C THR A 788 -4.59 12.61 17.31
N GLU A 789 -4.37 13.81 16.80
CA GLU A 789 -5.34 14.90 16.87
C GLU A 789 -5.89 15.24 15.49
N GLN A 790 -7.22 15.36 15.39
CA GLN A 790 -7.93 15.74 14.19
C GLN A 790 -8.44 17.17 14.26
N PHE A 791 -8.30 17.89 13.14
CA PHE A 791 -8.68 19.29 12.97
C PHE A 791 -9.84 19.46 11.97
N ARG A 792 -10.39 18.36 11.45
CA ARG A 792 -11.31 18.38 10.31
C ARG A 792 -12.76 18.60 10.72
N TYR A 793 -13.23 17.86 11.72
CA TYR A 793 -14.67 17.66 11.90
C TYR A 793 -15.12 17.77 13.34
N ARG A 794 -16.42 18.05 13.52
CA ARG A 794 -17.07 18.17 14.83
C ARG A 794 -16.75 16.95 15.70
N PRO A 795 -16.51 17.13 17.02
CA PRO A 795 -16.13 16.03 17.91
C PRO A 795 -17.11 14.84 17.92
N VAL A 796 -18.40 15.08 17.68
CA VAL A 796 -19.45 14.04 17.61
C VAL A 796 -19.12 12.95 16.58
N PHE A 797 -18.44 13.30 15.49
CA PHE A 797 -18.06 12.36 14.45
C PHE A 797 -16.83 11.53 14.78
N SER A 798 -15.96 12.01 15.69
CA SER A 798 -14.73 11.30 16.06
C SER A 798 -15.01 10.02 16.85
N ALA A 799 -16.13 9.97 17.58
CA ALA A 799 -16.41 8.90 18.55
C ALA A 799 -16.39 7.50 17.93
N TRP A 800 -17.04 7.32 16.77
CA TRP A 800 -17.10 6.01 16.12
C TRP A 800 -15.78 5.59 15.47
N PRO A 801 -15.15 6.35 14.55
CA PRO A 801 -13.84 6.01 14.00
C PRO A 801 -12.79 5.83 15.09
N ASN A 802 -12.81 6.65 16.15
CA ASN A 802 -11.87 6.52 17.25
C ASN A 802 -12.02 5.16 17.97
N ARG A 803 -13.25 4.78 18.31
CA ARG A 803 -13.55 3.48 18.94
C ARG A 803 -13.26 2.30 18.01
N ARG A 804 -13.66 2.39 16.74
CA ARG A 804 -13.68 1.27 15.79
C ARG A 804 -12.31 1.00 15.18
N THR A 805 -11.56 2.06 14.91
CA THR A 805 -10.41 2.05 14.01
C THR A 805 -9.12 2.50 14.68
N TYR A 806 -9.17 3.52 15.54
CA TYR A 806 -7.99 4.16 16.12
C TYR A 806 -7.76 3.86 17.61
N ASP A 807 -8.44 2.84 18.14
CA ASP A 807 -8.24 2.30 19.49
C ASP A 807 -8.33 3.37 20.61
N GLY A 808 -9.18 4.38 20.43
CA GLY A 808 -9.37 5.46 21.41
C GLY A 808 -8.33 6.60 21.34
N LEU A 809 -7.32 6.49 20.47
CA LEU A 809 -6.21 7.46 20.40
C LEU A 809 -6.57 8.78 19.71
N LEU A 810 -7.64 8.86 18.92
CA LEU A 810 -8.00 10.03 18.12
C LEU A 810 -8.72 11.10 18.98
N ALA A 811 -8.08 12.24 19.19
CA ALA A 811 -8.62 13.42 19.87
C ALA A 811 -9.09 14.48 18.87
N SER A 812 -10.10 15.27 19.24
CA SER A 812 -10.56 16.40 18.44
C SER A 812 -9.91 17.69 18.94
N HIS A 813 -9.26 18.44 18.05
CA HIS A 813 -8.67 19.73 18.41
C HIS A 813 -9.74 20.71 18.88
N PRO A 814 -9.47 21.58 19.89
CA PRO A 814 -10.46 22.54 20.40
C PRO A 814 -11.12 23.41 19.33
N CYS A 815 -10.41 23.77 18.25
CA CYS A 815 -10.99 24.55 17.15
C CYS A 815 -12.21 23.88 16.49
N THR A 816 -12.27 22.54 16.50
CA THR A 816 -13.38 21.79 15.91
C THR A 816 -14.69 21.94 16.69
N LYS A 817 -14.63 22.38 17.95
CA LYS A 817 -15.82 22.71 18.76
C LYS A 817 -16.56 23.92 18.23
N ALA A 818 -15.88 24.83 17.53
CA ALA A 818 -16.48 26.00 16.90
C ALA A 818 -17.21 25.67 15.59
N ILE A 819 -17.05 24.45 15.06
CA ILE A 819 -17.75 24.02 13.84
C ILE A 819 -19.23 23.78 14.19
N THR A 820 -20.10 24.67 13.70
CA THR A 820 -21.55 24.58 13.89
C THR A 820 -22.24 24.07 12.63
N VAL A 821 -23.38 23.39 12.79
CA VAL A 821 -24.25 23.04 11.67
C VAL A 821 -25.02 24.28 11.23
N ASN A 822 -25.16 24.47 9.92
CA ASN A 822 -25.99 25.55 9.38
C ASN A 822 -27.44 25.46 9.91
N ALA A 823 -27.94 26.53 10.53
CA ALA A 823 -29.28 26.54 11.13
C ALA A 823 -30.42 26.30 10.13
N ASN A 824 -30.28 26.75 8.87
CA ASN A 824 -31.26 26.49 7.82
C ASN A 824 -31.28 25.01 7.44
N PHE A 825 -30.12 24.35 7.44
CA PHE A 825 -30.04 22.90 7.22
C PHE A 825 -30.74 22.14 8.35
N VAL A 826 -30.50 22.51 9.61
CA VAL A 826 -31.19 21.92 10.78
C VAL A 826 -32.71 22.08 10.65
N LYS A 827 -33.18 23.28 10.31
CA LYS A 827 -34.60 23.56 10.08
C LYS A 827 -35.18 22.72 8.93
N ALA A 828 -34.44 22.60 7.82
CA ALA A 828 -34.85 21.79 6.68
C ALA A 828 -34.95 20.29 7.05
N MET A 829 -34.00 19.76 7.80
CA MET A 829 -34.01 18.37 8.27
C MET A 829 -35.15 18.12 9.25
N ALA A 830 -35.35 19.01 10.23
CA ALA A 830 -36.48 18.91 11.15
C ALA A 830 -37.82 18.88 10.41
N ASN A 831 -37.97 19.73 9.39
CA ASN A 831 -39.15 19.73 8.53
C ASN A 831 -39.27 18.43 7.70
N ALA A 832 -38.17 17.97 7.09
CA ALA A 832 -38.16 16.79 6.24
C ALA A 832 -38.52 15.50 7.01
N PHE A 833 -38.15 15.42 8.28
CA PHE A 833 -38.46 14.28 9.15
C PHE A 833 -39.69 14.50 10.04
N ALA A 834 -40.49 15.55 9.78
CA ALA A 834 -41.68 15.91 10.54
C ALA A 834 -41.45 15.95 12.05
N PHE A 835 -40.29 16.45 12.46
CA PHE A 835 -39.85 16.45 13.84
C PHE A 835 -40.43 17.66 14.59
N ASN A 836 -41.56 17.46 15.29
CA ASN A 836 -42.18 18.48 16.13
C ASN A 836 -41.45 18.54 17.48
N GLY A 837 -40.62 19.57 17.65
CA GLY A 837 -39.54 19.68 18.63
C GLY A 837 -39.82 19.31 20.10
N ASP A 838 -38.76 18.71 20.69
CA ASP A 838 -38.23 18.89 22.06
C ASP A 838 -36.97 18.01 22.27
N SER A 839 -36.49 17.27 21.26
CA SER A 839 -35.34 16.37 21.41
C SER A 839 -33.99 17.08 21.22
N LEU A 840 -33.01 16.64 22.03
CA LEU A 840 -31.57 16.89 21.94
C LEU A 840 -30.91 16.28 20.67
N THR A 841 -31.66 16.04 19.59
CA THR A 841 -31.14 15.34 18.42
C THR A 841 -30.24 16.25 17.58
N ASP A 842 -28.98 15.84 17.41
CA ASP A 842 -28.04 16.51 16.51
C ASP A 842 -28.35 16.13 15.05
N PHE A 843 -29.15 16.95 14.36
CA PHE A 843 -29.47 16.76 12.93
C PHE A 843 -28.25 16.82 12.00
N GLY A 844 -27.09 17.26 12.50
CA GLY A 844 -25.83 17.18 11.76
C GLY A 844 -25.20 15.79 11.77
N ASN A 845 -25.63 14.86 12.61
CA ASN A 845 -25.12 13.51 12.67
C ASN A 845 -26.24 12.48 12.83
N VAL A 846 -26.76 11.99 11.71
CA VAL A 846 -27.94 11.11 11.71
C VAL A 846 -27.73 9.88 10.83
N VAL A 847 -28.40 8.79 11.21
CA VAL A 847 -28.54 7.59 10.39
C VAL A 847 -30.01 7.48 9.97
N ALA A 848 -30.29 7.71 8.70
CA ALA A 848 -31.60 7.52 8.10
C ALA A 848 -31.81 6.02 7.80
N SER A 849 -32.63 5.36 8.61
CA SER A 849 -33.09 4.00 8.35
C SER A 849 -34.37 4.05 7.54
N VAL A 850 -34.28 3.66 6.28
CA VAL A 850 -35.41 3.58 5.36
C VAL A 850 -35.93 2.14 5.36
N GLU A 851 -37.13 1.90 5.91
CA GLU A 851 -37.70 0.55 5.96
C GLU A 851 -38.24 0.14 4.57
N GLY A 852 -37.91 -1.07 4.13
CA GLY A 852 -38.27 -1.57 2.80
C GLY A 852 -37.50 -0.95 1.63
N SER A 853 -36.49 -0.11 1.89
CA SER A 853 -35.61 0.39 0.82
C SER A 853 -34.76 -0.74 0.26
N ALA A 854 -34.87 -0.96 -1.05
CA ALA A 854 -33.86 -1.67 -1.81
C ALA A 854 -33.06 -0.61 -2.57
N CYS A 855 -31.76 -0.48 -2.27
CA CYS A 855 -30.89 0.37 -3.06
C CYS A 855 -30.43 -0.40 -4.29
N VAL A 856 -30.58 0.21 -5.47
CA VAL A 856 -29.92 -0.26 -6.68
C VAL A 856 -28.53 0.36 -6.68
N VAL A 857 -27.51 -0.49 -6.66
CA VAL A 857 -26.12 -0.07 -6.43
C VAL A 857 -25.65 0.78 -7.61
N ASP A 858 -25.60 2.10 -7.44
CA ASP A 858 -24.95 3.00 -8.39
C ASP A 858 -23.44 3.14 -8.08
N GLU A 859 -22.61 3.13 -9.12
CA GLU A 859 -21.16 2.94 -9.00
C GLU A 859 -20.38 4.23 -9.15
N VAL A 860 -20.07 4.87 -8.02
CA VAL A 860 -19.05 5.91 -7.93
C VAL A 860 -18.30 5.78 -6.61
N SER A 861 -17.03 5.39 -6.69
CA SER A 861 -16.34 4.80 -5.55
C SER A 861 -15.93 5.83 -4.49
N LYS A 862 -16.10 5.43 -3.22
CA LYS A 862 -15.53 6.06 -2.01
C LYS A 862 -14.00 6.29 -2.11
N ASN A 863 -13.33 5.70 -3.09
CA ASN A 863 -11.87 5.76 -3.26
C ASN A 863 -11.38 7.15 -3.68
N SER A 864 -12.18 7.91 -4.42
CA SER A 864 -11.78 9.25 -4.89
C SER A 864 -11.80 10.32 -3.79
N MET A 865 -12.41 10.01 -2.64
CA MET A 865 -12.56 10.93 -1.50
C MET A 865 -11.44 10.83 -0.47
N GLN A 866 -10.53 9.85 -0.55
CA GLN A 866 -9.43 9.81 0.41
C GLN A 866 -8.50 11.02 0.23
N GLY A 867 -8.11 11.62 1.35
CA GLY A 867 -7.37 12.88 1.39
C GLY A 867 -8.23 14.14 1.18
N LYS A 868 -9.51 13.99 0.78
CA LYS A 868 -10.45 15.12 0.58
C LYS A 868 -11.36 15.31 1.79
N GLU A 869 -12.00 16.47 1.83
CA GLU A 869 -13.03 16.81 2.80
C GLU A 869 -14.16 17.66 2.19
N THR A 870 -15.32 17.68 2.84
CA THR A 870 -16.50 18.44 2.42
C THR A 870 -17.32 18.82 3.65
N LYS A 871 -18.10 19.91 3.61
CA LYS A 871 -18.94 20.31 4.74
C LYS A 871 -20.02 19.29 5.07
N VAL A 872 -20.70 18.79 4.04
CA VAL A 872 -21.82 17.86 4.15
C VAL A 872 -21.48 16.59 3.38
N ILE A 873 -21.66 15.43 4.01
CA ILE A 873 -21.58 14.12 3.36
C ILE A 873 -22.90 13.38 3.55
N VAL A 874 -23.48 12.93 2.45
CA VAL A 874 -24.53 11.92 2.44
C VAL A 874 -23.91 10.61 1.99
N HIS A 875 -23.87 9.64 2.90
CA HIS A 875 -23.26 8.35 2.66
C HIS A 875 -24.34 7.26 2.66
N ASP A 876 -24.72 6.83 1.46
CA ASP A 876 -25.51 5.62 1.25
C ASP A 876 -24.62 4.38 1.35
N TRP A 877 -25.00 3.46 2.24
CA TRP A 877 -24.31 2.19 2.40
C TRP A 877 -24.65 1.19 1.31
N VAL A 878 -25.79 1.35 0.64
CA VAL A 878 -26.28 0.49 -0.44
C VAL A 878 -26.47 -0.97 0.05
N ILE A 879 -26.86 -1.11 1.31
CA ILE A 879 -27.11 -2.40 1.97
C ILE A 879 -28.60 -2.48 2.25
N SER A 880 -29.24 -3.58 1.85
CA SER A 880 -30.65 -3.83 2.17
C SER A 880 -30.83 -4.67 3.43
N GLN A 881 -29.91 -5.62 3.70
CA GLN A 881 -29.98 -6.56 4.82
C GLN A 881 -28.58 -6.96 5.32
N GLY A 882 -28.50 -7.50 6.54
CA GLY A 882 -27.25 -7.92 7.20
C GLY A 882 -27.17 -9.42 7.48
N ASP A 883 -27.81 -10.27 6.68
CA ASP A 883 -27.91 -11.71 6.96
C ASP A 883 -26.81 -12.55 6.29
N LYS A 884 -26.35 -12.14 5.12
CA LYS A 884 -25.28 -12.81 4.37
C LYS A 884 -24.17 -11.81 4.07
N PHE A 885 -22.95 -12.32 3.90
CA PHE A 885 -21.82 -11.48 3.47
C PHE A 885 -22.04 -10.90 2.07
N SER A 886 -22.79 -11.61 1.21
CA SER A 886 -23.20 -11.10 -0.11
C SER A 886 -24.06 -9.85 -0.02
N ASP A 887 -24.82 -9.67 1.07
CA ASP A 887 -25.73 -8.54 1.25
C ASP A 887 -24.96 -7.26 1.60
N LEU A 888 -23.80 -7.43 2.26
CA LEU A 888 -22.92 -6.34 2.67
C LEU A 888 -21.93 -5.95 1.54
N GLY A 889 -21.63 -6.86 0.62
CA GLY A 889 -20.68 -6.62 -0.47
C GLY A 889 -19.32 -6.14 0.03
N PHE A 890 -18.73 -5.14 -0.64
CA PHE A 890 -17.43 -4.57 -0.27
C PHE A 890 -17.47 -3.67 0.98
N THR A 891 -18.65 -3.38 1.54
CA THR A 891 -18.77 -2.52 2.74
C THR A 891 -18.30 -3.21 4.02
N THR A 892 -18.02 -4.52 3.95
CA THR A 892 -17.38 -5.26 5.05
C THR A 892 -15.94 -4.83 5.29
N ASP A 893 -15.35 -4.11 4.34
CA ASP A 893 -14.00 -3.54 4.45
C ASP A 893 -13.99 -2.34 5.41
N ASP A 894 -13.39 -2.55 6.59
CA ASP A 894 -13.22 -1.53 7.62
C ASP A 894 -12.49 -0.28 7.11
N HIS A 895 -11.57 -0.43 6.14
CA HIS A 895 -10.79 0.67 5.58
C HIS A 895 -11.69 1.65 4.82
N ARG A 896 -12.62 1.12 4.01
CA ARG A 896 -13.59 1.92 3.26
C ARG A 896 -14.62 2.59 4.15
N GLY A 897 -15.08 1.89 5.19
CA GLY A 897 -15.95 2.45 6.22
C GLY A 897 -15.29 3.64 6.93
N THR A 898 -14.04 3.48 7.34
CA THR A 898 -13.24 4.54 7.97
C THR A 898 -13.07 5.74 7.06
N VAL A 899 -12.70 5.54 5.79
CA VAL A 899 -12.55 6.67 4.86
C VAL A 899 -13.87 7.41 4.69
N ALA A 900 -14.99 6.71 4.47
CA ALA A 900 -16.28 7.35 4.26
C ALA A 900 -16.75 8.18 5.48
N LEU A 901 -16.60 7.63 6.69
CA LEU A 901 -16.99 8.29 7.94
C LEU A 901 -16.01 9.38 8.43
N THR A 902 -15.03 9.78 7.60
CA THR A 902 -14.03 10.80 7.99
C THR A 902 -13.88 11.92 6.97
N ARG A 903 -14.82 12.07 6.01
CA ARG A 903 -14.74 13.08 4.94
C ARG A 903 -15.51 14.37 5.21
N MET A 904 -16.49 14.36 6.11
CA MET A 904 -17.28 15.54 6.45
C MET A 904 -16.53 16.49 7.39
N SER A 905 -16.97 17.74 7.51
CA SER A 905 -16.61 18.65 8.61
C SER A 905 -17.81 19.05 9.48
N GLU A 906 -18.97 19.39 8.87
CA GLU A 906 -20.16 19.91 9.56
C GLU A 906 -21.26 18.86 9.73
N VAL A 907 -21.61 18.14 8.64
CA VAL A 907 -22.78 17.26 8.59
C VAL A 907 -22.46 15.89 7.98
N MET A 908 -22.97 14.84 8.61
CA MET A 908 -23.03 13.49 8.05
C MET A 908 -24.44 12.89 8.14
N ILE A 909 -24.93 12.43 6.99
CA ILE A 909 -26.15 11.61 6.89
C ILE A 909 -25.74 10.23 6.40
N ASN A 910 -25.99 9.19 7.19
CA ASN A 910 -25.81 7.81 6.75
C ASN A 910 -27.15 7.20 6.36
N ILE A 911 -27.26 6.63 5.16
CA ILE A 911 -28.47 5.89 4.74
C ILE A 911 -28.18 4.41 4.90
N LEU A 912 -28.81 3.78 5.90
CA LEU A 912 -28.54 2.39 6.28
C LEU A 912 -29.77 1.80 7.00
N PRO A 913 -30.35 0.67 6.54
CA PRO A 913 -31.49 0.05 7.20
C PRO A 913 -31.15 -0.46 8.60
N GLU A 914 -32.04 -0.21 9.57
CA GLU A 914 -31.87 -0.64 10.96
C GLU A 914 -31.68 -2.16 11.08
N SER A 915 -32.31 -2.94 10.20
CA SER A 915 -32.20 -4.40 10.14
C SER A 915 -30.76 -4.90 9.95
N VAL A 916 -29.85 -4.07 9.43
CA VAL A 916 -28.42 -4.40 9.29
C VAL A 916 -27.74 -4.55 10.66
N GLY A 917 -28.19 -3.82 11.68
CA GLY A 917 -27.69 -3.92 13.06
C GLY A 917 -28.18 -5.14 13.82
N THR A 918 -29.26 -5.79 13.34
CA THR A 918 -29.89 -6.96 13.98
C THR A 918 -29.78 -8.23 13.14
N GLY A 919 -29.24 -8.15 11.92
CA GLY A 919 -29.08 -9.29 11.03
C GLY A 919 -28.18 -10.38 11.58
N THR A 920 -28.25 -11.58 11.02
CA THR A 920 -27.48 -12.74 11.53
C THR A 920 -25.95 -12.52 11.49
N ARG A 921 -25.43 -11.59 10.69
CA ARG A 921 -24.00 -11.19 10.70
C ARG A 921 -23.66 -10.14 11.75
N ALA A 922 -24.65 -9.51 12.35
CA ALA A 922 -24.49 -8.55 13.42
C ALA A 922 -24.29 -9.21 14.81
N VAL A 923 -24.48 -10.53 14.89
CA VAL A 923 -24.25 -11.31 16.13
C VAL A 923 -22.77 -11.69 16.26
N ALA A 924 -22.27 -11.67 17.50
CA ALA A 924 -20.87 -11.90 17.86
C ALA A 924 -20.24 -13.01 17.01
N PRO A 925 -19.20 -12.68 16.23
CA PRO A 925 -18.71 -13.60 15.23
C PRO A 925 -17.96 -14.77 15.86
N VAL A 926 -18.03 -15.92 15.19
CA VAL A 926 -17.24 -17.11 15.54
C VAL A 926 -15.76 -16.74 15.55
N GLU A 927 -15.04 -17.10 16.61
CA GLU A 927 -13.59 -16.92 16.68
C GLU A 927 -12.90 -17.44 15.42
N ARG A 928 -12.09 -16.58 14.79
CA ARG A 928 -11.25 -16.95 13.66
C ARG A 928 -9.80 -16.88 14.11
N PHE A 929 -8.95 -17.68 13.49
CA PHE A 929 -7.51 -17.64 13.71
C PHE A 929 -6.82 -17.34 12.39
N THR A 930 -5.77 -16.53 12.41
CA THR A 930 -4.89 -16.33 11.25
C THR A 930 -4.19 -17.65 10.92
N TYR A 931 -3.54 -17.72 9.77
CA TYR A 931 -2.65 -18.83 9.42
C TYR A 931 -1.40 -18.90 10.33
N LEU A 932 -1.12 -17.83 11.07
CA LEU A 932 -0.13 -17.80 12.15
C LEU A 932 -0.74 -18.26 13.48
N GLY A 933 -1.96 -18.78 13.51
CA GLY A 933 -2.63 -19.20 14.74
C GLY A 933 -2.95 -18.06 15.71
N ASN A 934 -2.73 -16.80 15.31
CA ASN A 934 -3.14 -15.66 16.13
C ASN A 934 -4.66 -15.55 16.05
N ARG A 935 -5.34 -15.31 17.16
CA ARG A 935 -6.77 -15.01 17.15
C ARG A 935 -6.99 -13.78 16.27
N ILE A 936 -7.69 -13.96 15.16
CA ILE A 936 -8.32 -12.83 14.49
C ILE A 936 -9.50 -12.54 15.39
N GLU A 937 -9.46 -11.42 16.09
CA GLU A 937 -10.68 -10.87 16.64
C GLU A 937 -11.63 -10.70 15.47
N SER A 938 -12.51 -11.68 15.28
CA SER A 938 -13.51 -11.56 14.24
C SER A 938 -14.34 -10.38 14.70
N ARG A 939 -14.29 -9.32 13.92
CA ARG A 939 -15.07 -8.12 14.18
C ARG A 939 -16.42 -8.32 13.49
N ILE A 940 -17.47 -7.83 14.13
CA ILE A 940 -18.76 -7.68 13.46
C ILE A 940 -18.51 -6.81 12.21
N PRO A 941 -19.08 -7.12 11.04
CA PRO A 941 -18.87 -6.30 9.85
C PRO A 941 -19.11 -4.82 10.13
N TYR A 942 -18.27 -3.95 9.56
CA TYR A 942 -18.29 -2.51 9.83
C TYR A 942 -19.70 -1.87 9.82
N PRO A 943 -20.55 -2.03 8.78
CA PRO A 943 -21.89 -1.45 8.75
C PRO A 943 -22.80 -1.97 9.87
N CYS A 944 -22.73 -3.27 10.20
CA CYS A 944 -23.52 -3.86 11.27
C CYS A 944 -23.12 -3.28 12.63
N ALA A 945 -21.81 -3.18 12.89
CA ALA A 945 -21.30 -2.63 14.13
C ALA A 945 -21.59 -1.11 14.25
N PHE A 946 -21.50 -0.37 13.14
CA PHE A 946 -21.85 1.05 13.08
C PHE A 946 -23.33 1.28 13.36
N MET A 947 -24.24 0.48 12.77
CA MET A 947 -25.67 0.58 13.03
C MET A 947 -26.00 0.28 14.51
N GLN A 948 -25.41 -0.78 15.08
CA GLN A 948 -25.57 -1.07 16.52
C GLN A 948 -25.09 0.10 17.39
N TRP A 949 -23.95 0.70 17.05
CA TRP A 949 -23.45 1.89 17.72
C TRP A 949 -24.42 3.07 17.58
N ALA A 950 -24.89 3.36 16.37
CA ALA A 950 -25.83 4.43 16.09
C ALA A 950 -27.14 4.28 16.89
N GLN A 951 -27.68 3.05 16.99
CA GLN A 951 -28.86 2.75 17.81
C GLN A 951 -28.62 3.08 19.29
N THR A 952 -27.48 2.64 19.85
CA THR A 952 -27.14 2.91 21.25
C THR A 952 -26.90 4.40 21.55
N HIS A 953 -26.63 5.22 20.53
CA HIS A 953 -26.41 6.66 20.67
C HIS A 953 -27.65 7.49 20.29
N GLY A 954 -28.77 6.83 19.95
CA GLY A 954 -30.02 7.52 19.64
C GLY A 954 -29.97 8.40 18.37
N ILE A 955 -29.06 8.12 17.44
CA ILE A 955 -28.88 8.89 16.20
C ILE A 955 -29.58 8.25 14.98
N VAL A 956 -30.33 7.16 15.18
CA VAL A 956 -31.10 6.49 14.13
C VAL A 956 -32.48 7.12 13.99
N LEU A 957 -32.75 7.67 12.81
CA LEU A 957 -34.06 8.19 12.42
C LEU A 957 -34.75 7.18 11.51
N LYS A 958 -35.97 6.77 11.88
CA LYS A 958 -36.79 5.92 11.01
C LYS A 958 -37.50 6.81 9.99
N VAL A 959 -37.28 6.52 8.72
CA VAL A 959 -37.82 7.30 7.62
C VAL A 959 -38.77 6.41 6.84
N ASN A 960 -40.04 6.80 6.78
CA ASN A 960 -40.99 6.17 5.89
C ASN A 960 -40.66 6.60 4.47
N CYS A 961 -40.30 5.64 3.60
CA CYS A 961 -40.12 5.95 2.20
C CYS A 961 -41.50 6.33 1.61
N PRO A 962 -41.67 7.50 0.99
CA PRO A 962 -42.92 7.85 0.32
C PRO A 962 -43.27 6.78 -0.69
N LYS A 963 -44.57 6.47 -0.84
CA LYS A 963 -44.98 5.48 -1.84
C LYS A 963 -44.61 6.01 -3.23
N LYS A 964 -44.25 5.13 -4.16
CA LYS A 964 -43.87 5.52 -5.54
C LYS A 964 -44.92 6.44 -6.21
N ASP A 965 -46.19 6.27 -5.86
CA ASP A 965 -47.32 7.04 -6.37
C ASP A 965 -47.39 8.48 -5.80
N GLU A 966 -46.70 8.77 -4.69
CA GLU A 966 -46.58 10.10 -4.08
C GLU A 966 -45.44 10.92 -4.70
N PHE A 967 -44.53 10.27 -5.45
CA PHE A 967 -43.36 10.90 -6.07
C PHE A 967 -43.60 11.43 -7.48
N ILE A 968 -44.73 11.12 -8.11
CA ILE A 968 -45.08 11.77 -9.38
C ILE A 968 -45.48 13.20 -9.01
N PRO A 969 -44.68 14.23 -9.34
CA PRO A 969 -45.21 15.58 -9.29
C PRO A 969 -46.32 15.55 -10.31
N THR A 970 -47.58 15.65 -9.88
CA THR A 970 -48.65 16.04 -10.78
C THR A 970 -48.13 17.29 -11.46
N ALA A 971 -47.77 17.18 -12.74
CA ALA A 971 -47.41 18.31 -13.57
C ALA A 971 -48.66 19.18 -13.63
N SER A 972 -48.79 20.05 -12.63
CA SER A 972 -49.79 21.09 -12.56
C SER A 972 -49.45 22.04 -13.70
N THR A 973 -50.13 21.88 -14.82
CA THR A 973 -50.07 22.71 -16.02
C THR A 973 -50.60 24.13 -15.80
N SER A 974 -50.66 24.61 -14.57
CA SER A 974 -50.94 26.00 -14.23
C SER A 974 -49.96 26.48 -13.17
N ALA A 975 -48.80 26.97 -13.60
CA ALA A 975 -48.09 27.96 -12.80
C ALA A 975 -49.01 29.19 -12.69
N PRO A 976 -49.35 29.67 -11.47
CA PRO A 976 -50.04 30.94 -11.35
C PRO A 976 -49.12 32.05 -11.88
N PRO A 977 -49.66 33.06 -12.60
CA PRO A 977 -48.85 34.13 -13.14
C PRO A 977 -48.18 34.87 -11.99
N LEU A 978 -46.88 35.14 -12.14
CA LEU A 978 -46.12 36.01 -11.24
C LEU A 978 -46.88 37.33 -11.06
N PRO A 979 -47.03 37.83 -9.82
CA PRO A 979 -47.64 39.13 -9.60
C PRO A 979 -46.75 40.19 -10.27
N ARG A 980 -47.35 41.00 -11.14
CA ARG A 980 -46.71 42.21 -11.68
C ARG A 980 -46.32 43.09 -10.50
N ILE A 981 -45.03 43.40 -10.41
CA ILE A 981 -44.52 44.48 -9.57
C ILE A 981 -44.93 45.77 -10.28
N ASP A 982 -45.94 46.45 -9.73
CA ASP A 982 -46.24 47.83 -10.11
C ASP A 982 -45.23 48.74 -9.42
N ASP A 983 -44.39 49.39 -10.23
CA ASP A 983 -43.60 50.56 -9.86
C ASP A 983 -44.56 51.70 -9.50
N GLN A 984 -44.96 51.80 -8.23
CA GLN A 984 -45.35 53.05 -7.55
C GLN A 984 -45.86 52.78 -6.13
N THR A 985 -44.98 52.90 -5.13
CA THR A 985 -45.33 53.55 -3.84
C THR A 985 -44.08 53.84 -3.01
N PRO A 986 -44.03 54.99 -2.29
CA PRO A 986 -42.80 55.55 -1.73
C PRO A 986 -42.45 54.95 -0.35
N LEU A 987 -41.14 54.87 -0.09
CA LEU A 987 -40.55 54.54 1.21
C LEU A 987 -41.11 55.42 2.34
N PRO A 988 -41.55 54.85 3.48
CA PRO A 988 -41.76 55.62 4.69
C PRO A 988 -40.42 55.87 5.39
N LYS A 989 -40.17 57.15 5.68
CA LYS A 989 -39.18 57.63 6.63
C LYS A 989 -39.59 57.23 8.06
N THR A 990 -38.60 57.30 8.94
CA THR A 990 -38.64 57.22 10.42
C THR A 990 -38.83 55.83 11.03
N ILE A 991 -37.79 55.36 11.73
CA ILE A 991 -37.82 54.99 13.15
C ILE A 991 -36.42 55.25 13.72
N GLU A 992 -36.39 56.10 14.74
CA GLU A 992 -35.28 56.36 15.66
C GLU A 992 -35.13 55.23 16.69
N GLU A 993 -33.94 55.18 17.29
CA GLU A 993 -33.61 54.54 18.57
C GLU A 993 -33.70 53.01 18.68
N LEU A 994 -32.52 52.36 18.62
CA LEU A 994 -32.13 51.36 19.62
C LEU A 994 -30.61 51.35 19.75
N THR A 995 -30.17 51.81 20.91
CA THR A 995 -28.80 51.86 21.42
C THR A 995 -28.27 50.45 21.71
N LEU A 996 -27.08 50.14 21.19
CA LEU A 996 -26.19 49.11 21.72
C LEU A 996 -24.80 49.72 21.87
N THR A 997 -24.34 49.72 23.11
CA THR A 997 -23.06 50.21 23.60
C THR A 997 -21.92 49.33 23.09
N SER A 998 -20.96 49.93 22.38
CA SER A 998 -19.63 49.38 22.16
C SER A 998 -18.62 50.33 22.78
N ASP A 999 -18.02 49.89 23.88
CA ASP A 999 -16.79 50.49 24.42
C ASP A 999 -15.58 49.89 23.68
N ASP A 1000 -14.54 50.72 23.63
CA ASP A 1000 -13.15 50.50 23.24
C ASP A 1000 -12.74 50.86 21.79
N GLU A 1001 -12.40 52.15 21.68
CA GLU A 1001 -11.49 52.79 20.74
C GLU A 1001 -10.05 52.25 20.87
N GLU A 1002 -9.26 52.19 19.79
CA GLU A 1002 -8.18 53.16 19.52
C GLU A 1002 -7.26 52.79 18.32
N PHE A 1003 -7.03 53.83 17.48
CA PHE A 1003 -5.81 54.21 16.70
C PHE A 1003 -5.36 53.37 15.48
N CYS A 1004 -5.52 53.88 14.24
CA CYS A 1004 -4.70 54.84 13.43
C CYS A 1004 -3.74 54.10 12.46
N ASP A 1005 -3.48 54.46 11.19
CA ASP A 1005 -3.68 55.68 10.40
C ASP A 1005 -3.61 55.39 8.87
N ALA A 1006 -4.30 56.27 8.11
CA ALA A 1006 -4.01 56.90 6.80
C ALA A 1006 -3.27 56.18 5.65
N LEU A 1007 -3.88 56.25 4.45
CA LEU A 1007 -3.35 57.04 3.31
C LEU A 1007 -4.37 57.15 2.16
N GLU A 1008 -4.63 58.39 1.74
CA GLU A 1008 -5.34 58.80 0.53
C GLU A 1008 -4.50 58.51 -0.74
N TYR A 1009 -5.12 58.22 -1.89
CA TYR A 1009 -4.75 58.87 -3.16
C TYR A 1009 -5.83 58.69 -4.24
N SER A 1010 -5.90 59.72 -5.09
CA SER A 1010 -6.93 60.14 -6.04
C SER A 1010 -6.89 59.51 -7.44
N ASP A 1011 -8.07 59.49 -8.08
CA ASP A 1011 -8.41 59.77 -9.50
C ASP A 1011 -7.39 59.50 -10.64
N LYS A 1012 -7.83 58.78 -11.69
CA LYS A 1012 -8.19 59.40 -12.99
C LYS A 1012 -8.66 58.38 -14.03
N SER A 1013 -9.83 58.67 -14.58
CA SER A 1013 -10.43 58.17 -15.82
C SER A 1013 -9.66 58.58 -17.08
N VAL A 1014 -9.59 57.70 -18.10
CA VAL A 1014 -9.53 58.09 -19.53
C VAL A 1014 -10.26 57.03 -20.38
N SER A 1015 -11.18 57.55 -21.20
CA SER A 1015 -12.01 56.92 -22.24
C SER A 1015 -11.34 56.90 -23.61
N GLU A 1016 -11.86 56.08 -24.53
CA GLU A 1016 -11.89 56.13 -26.03
C GLU A 1016 -11.57 54.74 -26.61
N SER A 1017 -12.44 53.98 -27.29
CA SER A 1017 -13.32 54.17 -28.47
C SER A 1017 -12.62 54.05 -29.83
N VAL A 1018 -13.37 53.50 -30.81
CA VAL A 1018 -13.14 53.37 -32.28
C VAL A 1018 -12.62 51.96 -32.69
N VAL A 1019 -13.36 51.04 -33.34
CA VAL A 1019 -14.25 50.98 -34.54
C VAL A 1019 -13.50 50.55 -35.82
N GLU A 1020 -13.95 49.41 -36.38
CA GLU A 1020 -13.95 48.93 -37.80
C GLU A 1020 -12.58 48.76 -38.51
N ASP A 1021 -12.32 47.80 -39.41
CA ASP A 1021 -13.14 47.15 -40.44
C ASP A 1021 -12.40 45.90 -40.98
N GLU A 1022 -13.13 44.88 -41.45
CA GLU A 1022 -12.63 43.89 -42.41
C GLU A 1022 -12.51 44.53 -43.83
N PRO A 1023 -11.85 43.89 -44.81
CA PRO A 1023 -12.64 42.99 -45.69
C PRO A 1023 -11.90 41.77 -46.26
N ASP A 1024 -12.71 40.74 -46.50
CA ASP A 1024 -12.64 39.71 -47.54
C ASP A 1024 -11.82 40.03 -48.81
N SER A 1025 -11.16 39.01 -49.38
CA SER A 1025 -11.60 38.43 -50.67
C SER A 1025 -10.63 37.40 -51.30
N PHE A 1026 -11.23 36.26 -51.68
CA PHE A 1026 -11.18 35.58 -53.00
C PHE A 1026 -9.94 34.82 -53.55
N ARG A 1027 -10.23 33.52 -53.77
CA ARG A 1027 -10.14 32.69 -55.01
C ARG A 1027 -8.84 31.96 -55.45
N GLN A 1028 -8.99 30.62 -55.50
CA GLN A 1028 -8.83 29.70 -56.66
C GLN A 1028 -7.47 29.56 -57.36
N LEU A 1029 -6.87 28.35 -57.36
CA LEU A 1029 -6.96 27.34 -58.45
C LEU A 1029 -6.01 26.16 -58.23
N ALA A 1030 -6.50 24.98 -58.59
CA ALA A 1030 -5.76 23.73 -58.77
C ALA A 1030 -4.85 23.76 -60.01
N VAL A 1031 -3.80 22.93 -60.05
CA VAL A 1031 -3.40 22.06 -61.20
C VAL A 1031 -2.47 20.93 -60.73
N GLU A 1032 -2.66 19.80 -61.40
CA GLU A 1032 -2.14 18.43 -61.33
C GLU A 1032 -0.63 18.15 -61.57
N ASN A 1033 -0.30 16.86 -61.34
CA ASN A 1033 0.74 15.99 -61.94
C ASN A 1033 2.12 16.02 -61.25
N ASN A 1034 2.78 14.90 -60.91
CA ASN A 1034 2.99 13.70 -61.71
C ASN A 1034 3.63 12.53 -60.91
N LYS A 1035 3.48 11.33 -61.48
CA LYS A 1035 4.11 10.04 -61.16
C LYS A 1035 5.63 10.07 -60.94
N HIS A 1036 6.16 9.16 -60.12
CA HIS A 1036 7.30 8.30 -60.49
C HIS A 1036 7.32 6.98 -59.69
N ASN A 1037 7.66 5.91 -60.41
CA ASN A 1037 7.91 4.55 -59.94
C ASN A 1037 9.22 4.47 -59.14
N GLY A 1038 9.34 3.46 -58.28
CA GLY A 1038 10.62 3.01 -57.73
C GLY A 1038 10.44 1.82 -56.81
N ASP A 1039 10.58 0.60 -57.37
CA ASP A 1039 11.02 -0.58 -56.63
C ASP A 1039 12.36 -0.27 -55.96
N GLU A 1040 12.55 -0.64 -54.70
CA GLU A 1040 13.87 -1.06 -54.20
C GLU A 1040 13.78 -1.81 -52.87
N SER A 1041 14.33 -3.03 -52.92
CA SER A 1041 14.63 -3.93 -51.82
C SER A 1041 15.68 -3.31 -50.88
N TRP A 1042 15.50 -3.44 -49.56
CA TRP A 1042 16.56 -3.18 -48.59
C TRP A 1042 16.82 -4.42 -47.73
N GLY A 1043 18.01 -4.98 -47.97
CA GLY A 1043 18.63 -6.01 -47.16
C GLY A 1043 19.14 -5.43 -45.84
N TRP A 1044 19.13 -6.30 -44.83
CA TRP A 1044 19.76 -6.09 -43.54
C TRP A 1044 21.25 -6.42 -43.63
N ASP A 1045 22.09 -5.49 -43.20
CA ASP A 1045 23.41 -5.81 -42.63
C ASP A 1045 23.96 -4.61 -41.84
N GLY A 1046 24.65 -4.92 -40.75
CA GLY A 1046 25.72 -4.06 -40.21
C GLY A 1046 25.54 -3.55 -38.78
N CYS A 1047 25.89 -4.37 -37.79
CA CYS A 1047 26.59 -3.87 -36.59
C CYS A 1047 27.69 -4.86 -36.22
N ASP A 1048 28.90 -4.52 -36.66
CA ASP A 1048 30.17 -5.12 -36.30
C ASP A 1048 30.41 -5.02 -34.78
N ASN A 1049 30.83 -6.14 -34.18
CA ASN A 1049 31.51 -6.14 -32.89
C ASN A 1049 32.80 -6.95 -33.06
N GLN A 1050 33.92 -6.23 -33.16
CA GLN A 1050 35.26 -6.82 -33.17
C GLN A 1050 35.79 -7.00 -31.74
N ASN A 1051 36.45 -8.15 -31.57
CA ASN A 1051 37.54 -8.45 -30.64
C ASN A 1051 37.23 -8.58 -29.13
N ASN A 1052 37.24 -9.83 -28.66
CA ASN A 1052 38.45 -10.37 -28.03
C ASN A 1052 38.47 -11.90 -28.14
N GLY A 1053 39.50 -12.42 -28.81
CA GLY A 1053 39.75 -13.84 -28.93
C GLY A 1053 40.37 -14.42 -27.66
N TRP A 1054 40.11 -15.69 -27.40
CA TRP A 1054 41.01 -16.59 -26.68
C TRP A 1054 41.03 -17.95 -27.37
N SER A 1055 42.24 -18.48 -27.45
CA SER A 1055 42.77 -19.55 -28.30
C SER A 1055 42.18 -20.94 -28.05
N GLY A 1056 42.01 -21.69 -29.14
CA GLY A 1056 41.59 -23.09 -29.12
C GLY A 1056 42.68 -24.10 -28.75
N ALA A 1057 42.24 -25.34 -28.56
CA ALA A 1057 43.04 -26.54 -28.80
C ALA A 1057 42.09 -27.70 -29.16
N ASN A 1058 42.50 -28.40 -30.23
CA ASN A 1058 41.91 -29.57 -30.87
C ASN A 1058 41.55 -30.72 -29.92
N GLU A 1059 40.54 -31.51 -30.30
CA GLU A 1059 40.68 -32.96 -30.51
C GLU A 1059 39.48 -33.53 -31.30
N GLU A 1060 39.72 -34.70 -31.86
CA GLU A 1060 39.22 -35.29 -33.12
C GLU A 1060 37.83 -35.95 -33.11
N PRO A 1061 37.32 -36.37 -34.30
CA PRO A 1061 35.95 -36.78 -34.54
C PRO A 1061 35.76 -38.32 -34.51
N SER A 1062 34.52 -38.77 -34.30
CA SER A 1062 34.02 -40.06 -34.82
C SER A 1062 32.54 -39.86 -35.16
N GLU A 1063 32.21 -39.75 -36.45
CA GLU A 1063 31.90 -40.85 -37.38
C GLU A 1063 30.59 -41.58 -37.04
N ASP A 1064 29.63 -41.34 -37.93
CA ASP A 1064 28.82 -42.33 -38.62
C ASP A 1064 27.58 -42.94 -37.94
N GLN A 1065 26.42 -42.46 -38.42
CA GLN A 1065 25.64 -43.08 -39.51
C GLN A 1065 24.15 -43.29 -39.22
N ASN A 1066 23.37 -42.76 -40.17
CA ASN A 1066 22.11 -43.27 -40.72
C ASN A 1066 20.83 -43.26 -39.88
N GLY A 1067 19.80 -42.59 -40.45
CA GLY A 1067 18.44 -43.15 -40.43
C GLY A 1067 17.28 -42.17 -40.48
N TYR A 1068 17.02 -41.61 -41.67
CA TYR A 1068 15.71 -41.37 -42.28
C TYR A 1068 14.47 -40.89 -41.47
N LEU A 1069 13.90 -39.78 -41.97
CA LEU A 1069 12.46 -39.50 -42.19
C LEU A 1069 11.53 -39.49 -40.95
N TRP A 1070 11.20 -38.30 -40.43
CA TRP A 1070 9.95 -37.56 -40.72
C TRP A 1070 10.07 -36.12 -40.20
#